data_AF-A0A4Q4SUP1-F1
#
_entry.id   AF-A0A4Q4SUP1-F1
#
_cell.length_a   1.000
_cell.length_b   1.000
_cell.length_c   1.000
_cell.angle_alpha   90.00
_cell.angle_beta   90.00
_cell.angle_gamma   90.00
#
_symmetry.space_group_name_H-M   'P 1'
#
loop_
_entity.id
_entity.type
_entity.pdbx_description
1 polymer ?
#
loop_
_entity_poly.entity_id
_entity_poly.type
_entity_poly.pdbx_seq_one_letter_code
_entity_poly.pdbx_strand_id
1 'polypeptide(L)'
;MSSALTLGVEEELHLVDLKTRRLCARAPQVLAQLPDRNFKAELQRTTVEINTDVVHTLADLREELLNKRHQVIEAAASLGLGIAAVGIAPRSDFSDFELTASGRFARMQEQYRLLVDEQLICGLHIHAGVINRDLAVRISQEIEPDLPALLAISASSPYWNGDDTGYASMRSIIGARWPSSGSPGPVTSAAEYDEMLADLVASGVIGDKKMAYFDVRPSLSEPTVELRVCDSCPIIDDVVLIAGLFRAMVMAAEQDIETGFYHEQWSVPLYRAAMWQAARGGLSGNLLDSSPHPKPREAALVIRDLVRRRRPQLEVLGDWDEVFRLSEMALHRGNSADRQRAAFAEHGNLDDVMQLVIEETHSPASGPPPQTRPIPGYRVRAGDEAVLRTGEPKPTYRPILQWARNQSPEELRTLYKAKDKWEKEHGLMFGAGADATPYPVDLLPRIIHEHEWQKLAVGLTQRARALELFLRDVYGEQRALHDGIVPADQVTGIPGFRPEATRLPAGTLRAAIQGFDLVRNEFGGWRVLEDNLRCPSGLGYAINIREMIDQVVPDLPRPAGLLDSRLALDQLRDTVFAGLGPDGTAVLLSNGPPNKAWFEQQTLAERTGMLLAQANDLERSGARIVHRPTSRQVDVIYVRLDDQLIDERADDCREVGADILEVAAAGGVKLINAPGNGVGDDKAVYTFVPELIRYYLDERPLLESVPTYRPSDPAERRIVLERIGQLVTKPVSGFGGTGVMVGPSASAAEIAERRKAIAADPGSWVAQEVIALSTHPTFDDDGTHLHPRHVDLRAFVFLTGTEPDEAQLAHVAVTRAAPPGTMVVNSSQGGGAKDTWIVAGDVVAEERSQTGAACAA
;
A
#
# COMPACT_ATOMS: atom_id res chain seq x y z
N MET A 1 -41.00 -20.59 -27.06
CA MET A 1 -40.17 -19.97 -28.11
C MET A 1 -39.33 -18.95 -27.38
N SER A 2 -38.06 -19.25 -27.03
CA SER A 2 -37.24 -18.25 -26.32
C SER A 2 -37.06 -17.05 -27.25
N SER A 3 -37.09 -15.83 -26.71
CA SER A 3 -36.51 -14.71 -27.43
C SER A 3 -35.08 -15.08 -27.80
N ALA A 4 -34.60 -14.61 -28.95
CA ALA A 4 -33.17 -14.69 -29.23
C ALA A 4 -32.49 -13.85 -28.13
N LEU A 5 -31.77 -14.50 -27.21
CA LEU A 5 -30.91 -13.92 -26.15
C LEU A 5 -29.79 -13.11 -26.80
N THR A 6 -30.21 -12.04 -27.45
CA THR A 6 -29.43 -11.08 -28.21
C THR A 6 -28.66 -10.19 -27.26
N LEU A 7 -27.58 -9.61 -27.75
CA LEU A 7 -26.72 -8.72 -27.00
C LEU A 7 -26.66 -7.35 -27.67
N GLY A 8 -26.62 -6.31 -26.85
CA GLY A 8 -26.27 -4.95 -27.24
C GLY A 8 -25.45 -4.30 -26.14
N VAL A 9 -24.49 -3.46 -26.48
CA VAL A 9 -23.62 -2.79 -25.52
C VAL A 9 -23.65 -1.29 -25.74
N GLU A 10 -23.79 -0.56 -24.63
CA GLU A 10 -23.52 0.87 -24.55
C GLU A 10 -22.21 1.06 -23.75
N GLU A 11 -21.24 1.78 -24.31
CA GLU A 11 -19.96 2.03 -23.67
C GLU A 11 -19.63 3.52 -23.69
N GLU A 12 -19.41 4.08 -22.50
CA GLU A 12 -19.01 5.47 -22.32
C GLU A 12 -17.47 5.56 -22.30
N LEU A 13 -16.93 6.55 -23.03
CA LEU A 13 -15.49 6.73 -23.26
C LEU A 13 -15.05 8.14 -22.92
N HIS A 14 -13.99 8.27 -22.13
CA HIS A 14 -13.36 9.57 -21.86
C HIS A 14 -12.51 10.02 -23.05
N LEU A 15 -12.58 11.32 -23.38
CA LEU A 15 -11.71 11.99 -24.34
C LEU A 15 -10.51 12.61 -23.63
N VAL A 16 -9.33 12.32 -24.16
CA VAL A 16 -8.04 12.71 -23.56
C VAL A 16 -7.20 13.46 -24.60
N ASP A 17 -6.61 14.58 -24.21
CA ASP A 17 -5.58 15.25 -25.00
C ASP A 17 -4.27 14.43 -24.94
N LEU A 18 -3.77 13.99 -26.10
CA LEU A 18 -2.60 13.10 -26.15
C LEU A 18 -1.29 13.79 -25.75
N LYS A 19 -1.24 15.12 -25.79
CA LYS A 19 -0.07 15.89 -25.40
C LYS A 19 -0.05 16.16 -23.90
N THR A 20 -1.19 16.54 -23.32
CA THR A 20 -1.27 16.92 -21.90
C THR A 20 -1.72 15.79 -20.99
N ARG A 21 -2.26 14.70 -21.54
CA ARG A 21 -2.85 13.56 -20.80
C ARG A 21 -4.02 13.93 -19.89
N ARG A 22 -4.68 15.05 -20.19
CA ARG A 22 -5.85 15.54 -19.44
C ARG A 22 -7.14 15.29 -20.21
N LEU A 23 -8.25 15.23 -19.49
CA LEU A 23 -9.56 15.19 -20.09
C LEU A 23 -9.80 16.41 -21.00
N CYS A 24 -10.55 16.21 -22.09
CA CYS A 24 -10.79 17.24 -23.08
C CYS A 24 -12.28 17.35 -23.44
N ALA A 25 -12.88 18.52 -23.21
CA ALA A 25 -14.31 18.78 -23.42
C ALA A 25 -14.70 19.01 -24.91
N ARG A 26 -14.24 18.12 -25.79
CA ARG A 26 -14.38 18.21 -27.26
C ARG A 26 -15.25 17.12 -27.87
N ALA A 27 -16.14 16.48 -27.09
CA ALA A 27 -17.08 15.49 -27.60
C ALA A 27 -17.92 15.98 -28.80
N PRO A 28 -18.45 17.22 -28.83
CA PRO A 28 -19.20 17.70 -30.00
C PRO A 28 -18.39 17.69 -31.31
N GLN A 29 -17.09 17.99 -31.24
CA GLN A 29 -16.20 18.01 -32.40
C GLN A 29 -15.83 16.61 -32.90
N VAL A 30 -15.76 15.63 -31.99
CA VAL A 30 -15.55 14.22 -32.35
C VAL A 30 -16.84 13.64 -32.95
N LEU A 31 -17.98 13.87 -32.30
CA LEU A 31 -19.29 13.37 -32.75
C LEU A 31 -19.68 13.91 -34.12
N ALA A 32 -19.32 15.16 -34.45
CA ALA A 32 -19.57 15.73 -35.78
C ALA A 32 -18.87 14.98 -36.93
N GLN A 33 -17.91 14.11 -36.64
CA GLN A 33 -17.20 13.27 -37.62
C GLN A 33 -17.73 11.83 -37.66
N LEU A 34 -18.70 11.49 -36.81
CA LEU A 34 -19.23 10.14 -36.63
C LEU A 34 -20.71 10.08 -37.06
N PRO A 35 -21.24 8.90 -37.43
CA PRO A 35 -22.64 8.76 -37.78
C PRO A 35 -23.56 8.85 -36.54
N ASP A 36 -24.58 9.72 -36.59
CA ASP A 36 -25.49 10.02 -35.46
C ASP A 36 -26.19 8.80 -34.82
N ARG A 37 -26.29 7.66 -35.52
CA ARG A 37 -27.06 6.50 -35.06
C ARG A 37 -26.43 5.77 -33.86
N ASN A 38 -25.11 5.63 -33.86
CA ASN A 38 -24.40 4.75 -32.91
C ASN A 38 -23.52 5.51 -31.92
N PHE A 39 -23.38 6.82 -32.08
CA PHE A 39 -22.50 7.65 -31.27
C PHE A 39 -23.30 8.82 -30.69
N LYS A 40 -23.26 8.99 -29.36
CA LYS A 40 -24.07 10.00 -28.67
C LYS A 40 -23.22 10.89 -27.77
N ALA A 41 -23.73 12.09 -27.54
CA ALA A 41 -23.22 12.99 -26.52
C ALA A 41 -23.74 12.59 -25.14
N GLU A 42 -22.87 12.65 -24.15
CA GLU A 42 -23.20 12.36 -22.76
C GLU A 42 -23.35 13.61 -21.90
N LEU A 43 -23.69 13.43 -20.62
CA LEU A 43 -23.79 14.51 -19.62
C LEU A 43 -22.57 15.44 -19.65
N GLN A 44 -21.38 14.85 -19.77
CA GLN A 44 -20.10 15.54 -19.80
C GLN A 44 -19.64 15.76 -21.24
N ARG A 45 -19.10 16.94 -21.54
CA ARG A 45 -18.48 17.23 -22.85
C ARG A 45 -17.16 16.50 -23.08
N THR A 46 -16.63 15.85 -22.05
CA THR A 46 -15.42 15.02 -22.06
C THR A 46 -15.70 13.57 -22.44
N THR A 47 -16.96 13.20 -22.72
CA THR A 47 -17.36 11.81 -22.90
C THR A 47 -18.12 11.60 -24.21
N VAL A 48 -17.86 10.46 -24.85
CA VAL A 48 -18.59 9.96 -26.02
C VAL A 48 -19.15 8.58 -25.69
N GLU A 49 -20.43 8.33 -26.00
CA GLU A 49 -21.06 7.01 -25.85
C GLU A 49 -21.07 6.28 -27.20
N ILE A 50 -20.67 5.01 -27.18
CA ILE A 50 -20.83 4.04 -28.27
C ILE A 50 -22.04 3.17 -28.00
N ASN A 51 -22.87 2.92 -29.02
CA ASN A 51 -23.95 1.95 -29.01
C ASN A 51 -23.69 0.90 -30.11
N THR A 52 -23.53 -0.37 -29.75
CA THR A 52 -23.40 -1.44 -30.75
C THR A 52 -24.71 -1.69 -31.47
N ASP A 53 -24.64 -2.29 -32.66
CA ASP A 53 -25.81 -2.96 -33.21
C ASP A 53 -26.16 -4.21 -32.37
N VAL A 54 -27.37 -4.74 -32.54
CA VAL A 54 -27.82 -5.95 -31.83
C VAL A 54 -27.18 -7.17 -32.47
N VAL A 55 -26.54 -8.01 -31.67
CA VAL A 55 -25.80 -9.20 -32.11
C VAL A 55 -26.29 -10.48 -31.44
N HIS A 56 -25.90 -11.63 -32.00
CA HIS A 56 -26.33 -12.95 -31.52
C HIS A 56 -25.20 -13.78 -30.90
N THR A 57 -23.94 -13.46 -31.20
CA THR A 57 -22.78 -14.20 -30.68
C THR A 57 -21.79 -13.27 -29.99
N LEU A 58 -20.96 -13.82 -29.09
CA LEU A 58 -19.87 -13.07 -28.46
C LEU A 58 -18.78 -12.67 -29.46
N ALA A 59 -18.60 -13.44 -30.55
CA ALA A 59 -17.67 -13.10 -31.62
C ALA A 59 -18.11 -11.85 -32.38
N ASP A 60 -19.40 -11.80 -32.77
CA ASP A 60 -19.98 -10.62 -33.43
C ASP A 60 -19.92 -9.40 -32.51
N LEU A 61 -20.18 -9.57 -31.21
CA LEU A 61 -20.08 -8.49 -30.22
C LEU A 61 -18.66 -7.91 -30.16
N ARG A 62 -17.65 -8.79 -30.13
CA ARG A 62 -16.24 -8.38 -30.11
C ARG A 62 -15.89 -7.56 -31.36
N GLU A 63 -16.31 -8.02 -32.53
CA GLU A 63 -16.04 -7.34 -33.80
C GLU A 63 -16.72 -5.97 -33.84
N GLU A 64 -17.98 -5.89 -33.41
CA GLU A 64 -18.69 -4.61 -33.32
C GLU A 64 -17.98 -3.63 -32.39
N LEU A 65 -17.60 -4.05 -31.18
CA LEU A 65 -16.88 -3.19 -30.23
C LEU A 65 -15.55 -2.68 -30.81
N LEU A 66 -14.77 -3.55 -31.45
CA LEU A 66 -13.53 -3.15 -32.14
C LEU A 66 -13.80 -2.10 -33.22
N ASN A 67 -14.79 -2.36 -34.07
CA ASN A 67 -15.14 -1.49 -35.19
C ASN A 67 -15.62 -0.11 -34.71
N LYS A 68 -16.47 -0.06 -33.68
CA LYS A 68 -16.96 1.22 -33.15
C LYS A 68 -15.86 1.99 -32.42
N ARG A 69 -15.03 1.34 -31.59
CA ARG A 69 -13.89 2.02 -30.94
C ARG A 69 -12.91 2.56 -31.97
N HIS A 70 -12.61 1.80 -33.02
CA HIS A 70 -11.73 2.24 -34.10
C HIS A 70 -12.22 3.53 -34.77
N GLN A 71 -13.52 3.63 -35.06
CA GLN A 71 -14.12 4.86 -35.62
C GLN A 71 -13.93 6.06 -34.69
N VAL A 72 -14.16 5.90 -33.38
CA VAL A 72 -13.95 7.00 -32.42
C VAL A 72 -12.47 7.37 -32.31
N ILE A 73 -11.56 6.38 -32.32
CA ILE A 73 -10.10 6.61 -32.30
C ILE A 73 -9.67 7.42 -33.53
N GLU A 74 -10.10 7.04 -34.73
CA GLU A 74 -9.78 7.77 -35.97
C GLU A 74 -10.30 9.22 -35.93
N ALA A 75 -11.57 9.40 -35.53
CA ALA A 75 -12.18 10.72 -35.41
C ALA A 75 -11.46 11.60 -34.36
N ALA A 76 -11.10 11.04 -33.20
CA ALA A 76 -10.40 11.72 -32.13
C ALA A 76 -8.95 12.08 -32.51
N ALA A 77 -8.24 11.17 -33.17
CA ALA A 77 -6.84 11.35 -33.57
C ALA A 77 -6.65 12.56 -34.50
N SER A 78 -7.63 12.82 -35.40
CA SER A 78 -7.62 14.01 -36.27
C SER A 78 -7.58 15.34 -35.50
N LEU A 79 -7.97 15.33 -34.22
CA LEU A 79 -8.05 16.49 -33.34
C LEU A 79 -6.93 16.55 -32.30
N GLY A 80 -5.97 15.61 -32.35
CA GLY A 80 -4.90 15.44 -31.35
C GLY A 80 -5.37 14.75 -30.06
N LEU A 81 -6.51 14.05 -30.12
CA LEU A 81 -7.15 13.40 -28.96
C LEU A 81 -7.04 11.88 -29.05
N GLY A 82 -7.17 11.22 -27.91
CA GLY A 82 -7.40 9.78 -27.77
C GLY A 82 -8.59 9.50 -26.88
N ILE A 83 -8.98 8.23 -26.81
CA ILE A 83 -10.01 7.73 -25.89
C ILE A 83 -9.42 6.85 -24.78
N ALA A 84 -10.09 6.82 -23.63
CA ALA A 84 -9.86 5.87 -22.55
C ALA A 84 -11.20 5.27 -22.06
N ALA A 85 -11.32 3.94 -22.11
CA ALA A 85 -12.49 3.18 -21.66
C ALA A 85 -12.30 2.76 -20.19
N VAL A 86 -12.48 3.69 -19.25
CA VAL A 86 -12.30 3.44 -17.80
C VAL A 86 -13.42 4.09 -17.02
N GLY A 87 -13.73 3.58 -15.83
CA GLY A 87 -14.81 4.09 -14.98
C GLY A 87 -14.64 5.55 -14.58
N ILE A 88 -13.40 5.99 -14.37
CA ILE A 88 -12.96 7.35 -14.11
C ILE A 88 -11.57 7.49 -14.74
N ALA A 89 -11.32 8.56 -15.48
CA ALA A 89 -9.98 8.82 -16.02
C ALA A 89 -8.96 9.03 -14.88
N PRO A 90 -7.80 8.33 -14.88
CA PRO A 90 -6.81 8.41 -13.81
C PRO A 90 -6.37 9.84 -13.45
N ARG A 91 -6.20 10.70 -14.46
CA ARG A 91 -5.82 12.11 -14.31
C ARG A 91 -7.02 13.05 -14.49
N SER A 92 -8.11 12.76 -13.78
CA SER A 92 -9.29 13.62 -13.69
C SER A 92 -9.26 14.50 -12.44
N ASP A 93 -9.73 15.74 -12.58
CA ASP A 93 -9.90 16.74 -11.52
C ASP A 93 -11.33 17.29 -11.57
N PHE A 94 -11.86 17.77 -10.44
CA PHE A 94 -13.17 18.43 -10.39
C PHE A 94 -13.33 19.57 -11.41
N SER A 95 -12.25 20.29 -11.67
CA SER A 95 -12.20 21.39 -12.65
C SER A 95 -12.32 20.93 -14.11
N ASP A 96 -12.15 19.64 -14.40
CA ASP A 96 -12.32 19.10 -15.75
C ASP A 96 -13.81 18.91 -16.12
N PHE A 97 -14.74 19.03 -15.16
CA PHE A 97 -16.17 18.87 -15.43
C PHE A 97 -16.73 20.03 -16.26
N GLU A 98 -17.14 19.73 -17.49
CA GLU A 98 -17.87 20.65 -18.35
C GLU A 98 -19.18 20.01 -18.85
N LEU A 99 -20.30 20.64 -18.51
CA LEU A 99 -21.64 20.14 -18.82
C LEU A 99 -21.97 20.28 -20.31
N THR A 100 -22.57 19.25 -20.90
CA THR A 100 -23.15 19.34 -22.24
C THR A 100 -24.33 20.31 -22.24
N ALA A 101 -24.31 21.28 -23.16
CA ALA A 101 -25.30 22.35 -23.23
C ALA A 101 -26.67 21.83 -23.73
N SER A 102 -27.45 21.23 -22.83
CA SER A 102 -28.83 20.80 -23.06
C SER A 102 -29.73 21.24 -21.91
N GLY A 103 -31.01 21.53 -22.20
CA GLY A 103 -31.99 21.93 -21.17
C GLY A 103 -32.25 20.87 -20.11
N ARG A 104 -32.03 19.58 -20.43
CA ARG A 104 -32.13 18.47 -19.47
C ARG A 104 -30.97 18.49 -18.47
N PHE A 105 -29.74 18.62 -18.96
CA PHE A 105 -28.55 18.57 -18.11
C PHE A 105 -28.42 19.80 -17.22
N ALA A 106 -28.76 20.99 -17.72
CA ALA A 106 -28.76 22.21 -16.90
C ALA A 106 -29.74 22.08 -15.71
N ARG A 107 -30.92 21.47 -15.92
CA ARG A 107 -31.88 21.19 -14.86
C ARG A 107 -31.33 20.19 -13.84
N MET A 108 -30.65 19.14 -14.29
CA MET A 108 -30.00 18.19 -13.39
C MET A 108 -28.95 18.89 -12.52
N GLN A 109 -28.13 19.78 -13.10
CA GLN A 109 -27.12 20.52 -12.34
C GLN A 109 -27.75 21.41 -11.25
N GLU A 110 -28.85 22.09 -11.55
CA GLU A 110 -29.57 22.91 -10.57
C GLU A 110 -30.19 22.05 -9.45
N GLN A 111 -30.75 20.90 -9.79
CA GLN A 111 -31.49 20.07 -8.85
C GLN A 111 -30.59 19.21 -7.95
N TYR A 112 -29.51 18.63 -8.49
CA TYR A 112 -28.69 17.62 -7.79
C TYR A 112 -27.29 18.12 -7.38
N ARG A 113 -26.86 19.28 -7.90
CA ARG A 113 -25.64 20.02 -7.48
C ARG A 113 -24.40 19.12 -7.45
N LEU A 114 -23.81 18.91 -6.27
CA LEU A 114 -22.57 18.16 -6.08
C LEU A 114 -22.58 16.78 -6.76
N LEU A 115 -23.73 16.08 -6.79
CA LEU A 115 -23.81 14.78 -7.46
C LEU A 115 -23.56 14.87 -8.96
N VAL A 116 -23.92 15.99 -9.60
CA VAL A 116 -23.63 16.25 -11.02
C VAL A 116 -22.20 16.71 -11.19
N ASP A 117 -21.70 17.59 -10.33
CA ASP A 117 -20.34 18.14 -10.41
C ASP A 117 -19.27 17.03 -10.25
N GLU A 118 -19.58 15.97 -9.52
CA GLU A 118 -18.71 14.80 -9.32
C GLU A 118 -18.98 13.65 -10.30
N GLN A 119 -19.97 13.79 -11.20
CA GLN A 119 -20.38 12.77 -12.16
C GLN A 119 -19.44 12.75 -13.38
N LEU A 120 -18.12 12.64 -13.16
CA LEU A 120 -17.07 12.40 -14.17
C LEU A 120 -16.80 10.89 -14.35
N ILE A 121 -17.87 10.10 -14.49
CA ILE A 121 -17.80 8.64 -14.57
C ILE A 121 -18.21 8.13 -15.96
N CYS A 122 -17.69 6.96 -16.34
CA CYS A 122 -18.03 6.25 -17.58
C CYS A 122 -18.46 4.80 -17.29
N GLY A 123 -19.66 4.41 -17.72
CA GLY A 123 -20.22 3.07 -17.56
C GLY A 123 -20.07 2.15 -18.76
N LEU A 124 -20.23 0.85 -18.47
CA LEU A 124 -20.54 -0.18 -19.44
C LEU A 124 -21.96 -0.69 -19.17
N HIS A 125 -22.85 -0.55 -20.15
CA HIS A 125 -24.20 -1.10 -20.08
C HIS A 125 -24.37 -2.25 -21.08
N ILE A 126 -24.97 -3.35 -20.63
CA ILE A 126 -25.17 -4.54 -21.46
C ILE A 126 -26.65 -4.90 -21.47
N HIS A 127 -27.21 -5.03 -22.67
CA HIS A 127 -28.58 -5.44 -22.92
C HIS A 127 -28.63 -6.91 -23.31
N ALA A 128 -29.51 -7.67 -22.65
CA ALA A 128 -29.84 -9.04 -23.02
C ALA A 128 -31.33 -9.14 -23.40
N GLY A 129 -31.62 -9.61 -24.61
CA GLY A 129 -32.98 -9.73 -25.14
C GLY A 129 -33.85 -10.73 -24.38
N VAL A 130 -35.05 -10.32 -23.99
CA VAL A 130 -36.06 -11.15 -23.32
C VAL A 130 -37.42 -11.06 -24.01
N ILE A 131 -38.30 -12.03 -23.80
CA ILE A 131 -39.57 -12.11 -24.55
C ILE A 131 -40.59 -11.05 -24.11
N ASN A 132 -40.57 -10.60 -22.86
CA ASN A 132 -41.45 -9.55 -22.36
C ASN A 132 -40.88 -8.87 -21.10
N ARG A 133 -41.51 -7.77 -20.72
CA ARG A 133 -41.06 -6.90 -19.63
C ARG A 133 -41.33 -7.47 -18.23
N ASP A 134 -42.39 -8.25 -18.03
CA ASP A 134 -42.63 -8.92 -16.75
C ASP A 134 -41.51 -9.91 -16.42
N LEU A 135 -41.04 -10.63 -17.44
CA LEU A 135 -39.89 -11.50 -17.31
C LEU A 135 -38.62 -10.69 -17.01
N ALA A 136 -38.39 -9.55 -17.69
CA ALA A 136 -37.26 -8.68 -17.39
C ALA A 136 -37.21 -8.22 -15.93
N VAL A 137 -38.36 -7.85 -15.36
CA VAL A 137 -38.48 -7.39 -13.96
C VAL A 137 -38.07 -8.49 -12.99
N ARG A 138 -38.56 -9.71 -13.21
CA ARG A 138 -38.22 -10.86 -12.37
C ARG A 138 -36.75 -11.25 -12.50
N ILE A 139 -36.24 -11.35 -13.74
CA ILE A 139 -34.83 -11.67 -14.00
C ILE A 139 -33.89 -10.66 -13.34
N SER A 140 -34.23 -9.36 -13.39
CA SER A 140 -33.40 -8.30 -12.80
C SER A 140 -33.12 -8.54 -11.32
N GLN A 141 -34.08 -9.10 -10.58
CA GLN A 141 -33.92 -9.40 -9.15
C GLN A 141 -33.19 -10.73 -8.91
N GLU A 142 -33.48 -11.77 -9.70
CA GLU A 142 -32.87 -13.11 -9.53
C GLU A 142 -31.35 -13.11 -9.74
N ILE A 143 -30.82 -12.18 -10.52
CA ILE A 143 -29.39 -12.12 -10.83
C ILE A 143 -28.58 -11.23 -9.90
N GLU A 144 -29.22 -10.45 -9.01
CA GLU A 144 -28.56 -9.52 -8.08
C GLU A 144 -27.40 -10.15 -7.29
N PRO A 145 -27.51 -11.38 -6.73
CA PRO A 145 -26.44 -11.99 -5.96
C PRO A 145 -25.14 -12.23 -6.74
N ASP A 146 -25.21 -12.28 -8.07
CA ASP A 146 -24.07 -12.53 -8.96
C ASP A 146 -23.48 -11.21 -9.54
N LEU A 147 -24.16 -10.06 -9.40
CA LEU A 147 -23.69 -8.75 -9.91
C LEU A 147 -22.37 -8.25 -9.30
N PRO A 148 -22.07 -8.45 -8.00
CA PRO A 148 -20.78 -8.06 -7.41
C PRO A 148 -19.58 -8.66 -8.15
N ALA A 149 -19.72 -9.88 -8.71
CA ALA A 149 -18.66 -10.51 -9.49
C ALA A 149 -18.41 -9.80 -10.82
N LEU A 150 -19.47 -9.33 -11.49
CA LEU A 150 -19.35 -8.57 -12.74
C LEU A 150 -18.71 -7.20 -12.50
N LEU A 151 -19.09 -6.51 -11.41
CA LEU A 151 -18.42 -5.27 -11.01
C LEU A 151 -16.93 -5.51 -10.75
N ALA A 152 -16.57 -6.55 -10.00
CA ALA A 152 -15.19 -6.86 -9.67
C ALA A 152 -14.32 -7.09 -10.91
N ILE A 153 -14.85 -7.77 -11.93
CA ILE A 153 -14.19 -7.98 -13.23
C ILE A 153 -14.01 -6.63 -13.96
N SER A 154 -15.05 -5.79 -14.01
CA SER A 154 -15.03 -4.53 -14.76
C SER A 154 -14.22 -3.40 -14.12
N ALA A 155 -13.95 -3.48 -12.80
CA ALA A 155 -13.44 -2.36 -12.03
C ALA A 155 -12.17 -1.73 -12.64
N SER A 156 -12.25 -0.43 -12.91
CA SER A 156 -11.25 0.31 -13.69
C SER A 156 -11.09 1.77 -13.25
N SER A 157 -11.53 2.11 -12.03
CA SER A 157 -11.52 3.48 -11.52
C SER A 157 -10.89 3.62 -10.12
N PRO A 158 -9.60 3.27 -9.94
CA PRO A 158 -8.92 3.39 -8.64
C PRO A 158 -8.51 4.82 -8.26
N TYR A 159 -8.31 5.70 -9.23
CA TYR A 159 -7.86 7.07 -9.01
C TYR A 159 -9.00 8.07 -9.16
N TRP A 160 -8.99 9.10 -8.33
CA TRP A 160 -9.92 10.23 -8.41
C TRP A 160 -9.27 11.48 -7.82
N ASN A 161 -9.32 12.59 -8.55
CA ASN A 161 -8.74 13.87 -8.14
C ASN A 161 -7.24 13.81 -7.77
N GLY A 162 -6.47 13.04 -8.54
CA GLY A 162 -5.03 12.89 -8.35
C GLY A 162 -4.59 11.84 -7.32
N ASP A 163 -5.54 11.26 -6.57
CA ASP A 163 -5.24 10.33 -5.48
C ASP A 163 -5.72 8.91 -5.77
N ASP A 164 -5.00 7.90 -5.27
CA ASP A 164 -5.53 6.54 -5.16
C ASP A 164 -6.61 6.52 -4.07
N THR A 165 -7.84 6.25 -4.47
CA THR A 165 -9.01 6.28 -3.59
C THR A 165 -9.05 5.11 -2.61
N GLY A 166 -8.23 4.08 -2.85
CA GLY A 166 -8.33 2.77 -2.22
C GLY A 166 -9.46 1.90 -2.77
N TYR A 167 -10.33 2.38 -3.67
CA TYR A 167 -11.36 1.55 -4.32
C TYR A 167 -10.83 0.96 -5.63
N ALA A 168 -11.35 -0.18 -6.08
CA ALA A 168 -11.13 -0.67 -7.44
C ALA A 168 -12.10 -0.01 -8.43
N SER A 169 -13.34 0.25 -7.99
CA SER A 169 -14.32 1.07 -8.70
C SER A 169 -14.79 2.22 -7.82
N MET A 170 -14.19 3.39 -7.99
CA MET A 170 -14.70 4.63 -7.40
C MET A 170 -15.97 5.10 -8.13
N ARG A 171 -16.15 4.74 -9.41
CA ARG A 171 -17.37 4.99 -10.17
C ARG A 171 -18.61 4.47 -9.42
N SER A 172 -18.58 3.25 -8.90
CA SER A 172 -19.71 2.70 -8.15
C SER A 172 -20.00 3.48 -6.86
N ILE A 173 -18.98 4.03 -6.19
CA ILE A 173 -19.16 4.84 -4.97
C ILE A 173 -19.80 6.18 -5.29
N ILE A 174 -19.37 6.83 -6.38
CA ILE A 174 -19.99 8.06 -6.87
C ILE A 174 -21.45 7.79 -7.26
N GLY A 175 -21.69 6.72 -8.04
CA GLY A 175 -23.01 6.30 -8.51
C GLY A 175 -23.99 5.95 -7.39
N ALA A 176 -23.53 5.28 -6.33
CA ALA A 176 -24.36 4.84 -5.21
C ALA A 176 -24.96 5.97 -4.34
N ARG A 177 -24.59 7.23 -4.61
CA ARG A 177 -25.16 8.40 -3.92
C ARG A 177 -26.40 8.96 -4.62
N TRP A 178 -26.69 8.50 -5.84
CA TRP A 178 -27.91 8.90 -6.53
C TRP A 178 -29.14 8.30 -5.84
N PRO A 179 -30.25 9.07 -5.68
CA PRO A 179 -31.43 8.64 -4.91
C PRO A 179 -32.10 7.35 -5.41
N SER A 180 -31.88 7.00 -6.68
CA SER A 180 -32.48 5.88 -7.40
C SER A 180 -31.47 4.81 -7.80
N SER A 181 -30.30 4.78 -7.14
CA SER A 181 -29.24 3.79 -7.38
C SER A 181 -29.39 2.53 -6.52
N GLY A 182 -28.77 1.43 -6.94
CA GLY A 182 -28.81 0.14 -6.23
C GLY A 182 -29.94 -0.78 -6.69
N SER A 183 -30.42 -1.62 -5.78
CA SER A 183 -31.55 -2.51 -6.04
C SER A 183 -32.89 -1.75 -5.95
N PRO A 184 -33.84 -1.98 -6.88
CA PRO A 184 -35.20 -1.45 -6.77
C PRO A 184 -36.02 -2.10 -5.66
N GLY A 185 -35.51 -3.17 -5.04
CA GLY A 185 -36.27 -3.98 -4.09
C GLY A 185 -37.28 -4.92 -4.77
N PRO A 186 -38.12 -5.61 -3.99
CA PRO A 186 -39.02 -6.62 -4.51
C PRO A 186 -40.15 -5.99 -5.34
N VAL A 187 -40.25 -6.40 -6.61
CA VAL A 187 -41.32 -6.02 -7.55
C VAL A 187 -41.76 -7.24 -8.36
N THR A 188 -43.07 -7.48 -8.47
CA THR A 188 -43.59 -8.75 -9.01
C THR A 188 -43.99 -8.69 -10.48
N SER A 189 -44.18 -7.49 -11.03
CA SER A 189 -44.64 -7.27 -12.41
C SER A 189 -44.11 -5.97 -13.01
N ALA A 190 -44.17 -5.85 -14.33
CA ALA A 190 -43.86 -4.62 -15.06
C ALA A 190 -44.81 -3.47 -14.70
N ALA A 191 -46.06 -3.78 -14.36
CA ALA A 191 -47.03 -2.79 -13.91
C ALA A 191 -46.64 -2.19 -12.56
N GLU A 192 -46.29 -3.04 -11.59
CA GLU A 192 -45.81 -2.61 -10.26
C GLU A 192 -44.50 -1.82 -10.38
N TYR A 193 -43.59 -2.27 -11.25
CA TYR A 193 -42.35 -1.53 -11.53
C TYR A 193 -42.63 -0.15 -12.14
N ASP A 194 -43.60 -0.03 -13.05
CA ASP A 194 -44.00 1.26 -13.62
C ASP A 194 -44.66 2.19 -12.61
N GLU A 195 -45.45 1.65 -11.69
CA GLU A 195 -46.06 2.39 -10.58
C GLU A 195 -44.98 2.94 -9.66
N MET A 196 -44.02 2.10 -9.25
CA MET A 196 -42.83 2.53 -8.49
C MET A 196 -42.07 3.67 -9.21
N LEU A 197 -41.82 3.55 -10.51
CA LEU A 197 -41.17 4.61 -11.27
C LEU A 197 -42.02 5.89 -11.35
N ALA A 198 -43.34 5.75 -11.47
CA ALA A 198 -44.25 6.89 -11.49
C ALA A 198 -44.26 7.61 -10.13
N ASP A 199 -44.25 6.87 -9.03
CA ASP A 199 -44.17 7.41 -7.67
C ASP A 199 -42.83 8.14 -7.43
N LEU A 200 -41.71 7.57 -7.88
CA LEU A 200 -40.40 8.22 -7.81
C LEU A 200 -40.38 9.55 -8.58
N VAL A 201 -40.97 9.60 -9.78
CA VAL A 201 -41.10 10.85 -10.55
C VAL A 201 -42.05 11.83 -9.87
N ALA A 202 -43.21 11.37 -9.40
CA ALA A 202 -44.23 12.20 -8.75
C ALA A 202 -43.74 12.81 -7.42
N SER A 203 -42.82 12.13 -6.73
CA SER A 203 -42.16 12.65 -5.53
C SER A 203 -41.28 13.87 -5.79
N GLY A 204 -40.89 14.12 -7.04
CA GLY A 204 -39.93 15.14 -7.43
C GLY A 204 -38.47 14.79 -7.15
N VAL A 205 -38.19 13.61 -6.59
CA VAL A 205 -36.82 13.15 -6.31
C VAL A 205 -36.07 12.84 -7.61
N ILE A 206 -36.72 12.22 -8.59
CA ILE A 206 -36.18 12.03 -9.95
C ILE A 206 -36.96 12.84 -10.97
N GLY A 207 -36.27 13.43 -11.95
CA GLY A 207 -36.91 14.29 -12.95
C GLY A 207 -37.66 13.53 -14.05
N ASP A 208 -37.25 12.31 -14.36
CA ASP A 208 -37.87 11.44 -15.37
C ASP A 208 -37.51 9.95 -15.12
N LYS A 209 -38.17 9.03 -15.84
CA LYS A 209 -37.90 7.58 -15.73
C LYS A 209 -36.46 7.18 -16.10
N LYS A 210 -35.75 7.97 -16.92
CA LYS A 210 -34.34 7.66 -17.32
C LYS A 210 -33.36 7.87 -16.17
N MET A 211 -33.77 8.62 -15.13
CA MET A 211 -33.01 8.79 -13.90
C MET A 211 -33.20 7.62 -12.91
N ALA A 212 -33.82 6.51 -13.31
CA ALA A 212 -33.81 5.28 -12.52
C ALA A 212 -32.46 4.56 -12.67
N TYR A 213 -31.50 4.85 -11.78
CA TYR A 213 -30.12 4.39 -11.86
C TYR A 213 -29.88 3.02 -11.19
N PHE A 214 -30.87 2.14 -11.23
CA PHE A 214 -30.76 0.80 -10.67
C PHE A 214 -29.62 0.01 -11.34
N ASP A 215 -28.95 -0.84 -10.56
CA ASP A 215 -27.76 -1.58 -11.00
C ASP A 215 -28.04 -2.56 -12.15
N VAL A 216 -29.27 -3.07 -12.18
CA VAL A 216 -29.89 -3.81 -13.28
C VAL A 216 -31.35 -3.40 -13.38
N ARG A 217 -31.88 -3.30 -14.60
CA ARG A 217 -33.30 -2.94 -14.81
C ARG A 217 -33.87 -3.53 -16.09
N PRO A 218 -35.20 -3.62 -16.20
CA PRO A 218 -35.87 -3.68 -17.50
C PRO A 218 -35.57 -2.40 -18.29
N SER A 219 -35.16 -2.55 -19.56
CA SER A 219 -34.96 -1.39 -20.42
C SER A 219 -36.27 -0.61 -20.61
N LEU A 220 -36.14 0.71 -20.73
CA LEU A 220 -37.27 1.62 -20.92
C LEU A 220 -37.78 1.64 -22.36
N SER A 221 -36.94 1.29 -23.32
CA SER A 221 -37.24 1.38 -24.76
C SER A 221 -37.20 0.03 -25.47
N GLU A 222 -36.43 -0.93 -24.96
CA GLU A 222 -36.20 -2.22 -25.61
C GLU A 222 -36.68 -3.39 -24.75
N PRO A 223 -37.10 -4.52 -25.34
CA PRO A 223 -37.49 -5.72 -24.61
C PRO A 223 -36.26 -6.48 -24.09
N THR A 224 -35.49 -5.84 -23.21
CA THR A 224 -34.21 -6.34 -22.70
C THR A 224 -34.10 -6.16 -21.19
N VAL A 225 -33.28 -7.01 -20.55
CA VAL A 225 -32.69 -6.70 -19.24
C VAL A 225 -31.39 -5.94 -19.49
N GLU A 226 -31.20 -4.83 -18.78
CA GLU A 226 -30.08 -3.91 -18.92
C GLU A 226 -29.21 -3.94 -17.66
N LEU A 227 -27.99 -4.43 -17.78
CA LEU A 227 -26.94 -4.37 -16.76
C LEU A 227 -26.28 -2.99 -16.76
N ARG A 228 -26.14 -2.33 -15.60
CA ARG A 228 -25.58 -0.97 -15.50
C ARG A 228 -24.47 -0.80 -14.47
N VAL A 229 -24.16 -1.88 -13.76
CA VAL A 229 -23.25 -1.88 -12.62
C VAL A 229 -21.78 -1.70 -13.02
N CYS A 230 -21.40 -2.12 -14.22
CA CYS A 230 -20.00 -2.22 -14.64
C CYS A 230 -19.34 -0.87 -14.96
N ASP A 231 -18.07 -0.74 -14.61
CA ASP A 231 -17.21 0.31 -15.16
C ASP A 231 -16.95 0.05 -16.65
N SER A 232 -16.63 1.11 -17.40
CA SER A 232 -16.05 0.97 -18.74
C SER A 232 -14.70 0.23 -18.66
N CYS A 233 -14.38 -0.61 -19.65
CA CYS A 233 -13.24 -1.54 -19.58
C CYS A 233 -12.22 -1.26 -20.70
N PRO A 234 -10.92 -1.04 -20.43
CA PRO A 234 -9.95 -0.79 -21.50
C PRO A 234 -9.82 -1.96 -22.47
N ILE A 235 -9.92 -3.19 -21.97
CA ILE A 235 -9.77 -4.41 -22.76
C ILE A 235 -11.15 -4.93 -23.17
N ILE A 236 -11.39 -5.06 -24.48
CA ILE A 236 -12.68 -5.52 -25.04
C ILE A 236 -13.02 -6.95 -24.60
N ASP A 237 -12.02 -7.82 -24.47
CA ASP A 237 -12.24 -9.19 -24.00
C ASP A 237 -12.84 -9.25 -22.58
N ASP A 238 -12.66 -8.22 -21.74
CA ASP A 238 -13.34 -8.12 -20.44
C ASP A 238 -14.83 -7.78 -20.62
N VAL A 239 -15.17 -6.92 -21.58
CA VAL A 239 -16.55 -6.62 -21.97
C VAL A 239 -17.25 -7.88 -22.48
N VAL A 240 -16.59 -8.64 -23.34
CA VAL A 240 -17.11 -9.89 -23.91
C VAL A 240 -17.33 -10.95 -22.82
N LEU A 241 -16.40 -11.08 -21.87
CA LEU A 241 -16.55 -11.95 -20.70
C LEU A 241 -17.80 -11.59 -19.88
N ILE A 242 -17.95 -10.30 -19.55
CA ILE A 242 -19.09 -9.82 -18.77
C ILE A 242 -20.40 -10.06 -19.53
N ALA A 243 -20.43 -9.78 -20.85
CA ALA A 243 -21.60 -10.01 -21.68
C ALA A 243 -22.02 -11.49 -21.73
N GLY A 244 -21.06 -12.40 -21.88
CA GLY A 244 -21.30 -13.85 -21.89
C GLY A 244 -21.84 -14.37 -20.56
N LEU A 245 -21.24 -13.94 -19.45
CA LEU A 245 -21.71 -14.27 -18.10
C LEU A 245 -23.11 -13.71 -17.84
N PHE A 246 -23.35 -12.44 -18.15
CA PHE A 246 -24.64 -11.79 -17.96
C PHE A 246 -25.73 -12.47 -18.79
N ARG A 247 -25.46 -12.79 -20.06
CA ARG A 247 -26.40 -13.52 -20.92
C ARG A 247 -26.75 -14.91 -20.36
N ALA A 248 -25.75 -15.64 -19.87
CA ALA A 248 -25.97 -16.94 -19.25
C ALA A 248 -26.75 -16.84 -17.91
N MET A 249 -26.54 -15.77 -17.14
CA MET A 249 -27.31 -15.47 -15.93
C MET A 249 -28.78 -15.17 -16.26
N VAL A 250 -29.04 -14.37 -17.30
CA VAL A 250 -30.40 -14.07 -17.79
C VAL A 250 -31.10 -15.35 -18.24
N MET A 251 -30.42 -16.20 -19.02
CA MET A 251 -30.97 -17.49 -19.45
C MET A 251 -31.27 -18.43 -18.28
N ALA A 252 -30.39 -18.49 -17.28
CA ALA A 252 -30.60 -19.32 -16.10
C ALA A 252 -31.79 -18.83 -15.28
N ALA A 253 -31.91 -17.51 -15.08
CA ALA A 253 -33.04 -16.92 -14.37
C ALA A 253 -34.37 -17.16 -15.12
N GLU A 254 -34.39 -17.07 -16.46
CA GLU A 254 -35.55 -17.44 -17.27
C GLU A 254 -35.98 -18.89 -17.03
N GLN A 255 -35.03 -19.84 -17.02
CA GLN A 255 -35.29 -21.26 -16.76
C GLN A 255 -35.82 -21.52 -15.34
N ASP A 256 -35.23 -20.87 -14.33
CA ASP A 256 -35.67 -21.00 -12.93
C ASP A 256 -37.11 -20.49 -12.79
N ILE A 257 -37.43 -19.33 -13.38
CA ILE A 257 -38.78 -18.74 -13.38
C ILE A 257 -39.78 -19.65 -14.10
N GLU A 258 -39.42 -20.23 -15.25
CA GLU A 258 -40.29 -21.15 -16.00
C GLU A 258 -40.60 -22.44 -15.22
N THR A 259 -39.65 -22.93 -14.44
CA THR A 259 -39.82 -24.13 -13.60
C THR A 259 -40.47 -23.84 -12.24
N GLY A 260 -40.73 -22.57 -11.93
CA GLY A 260 -41.29 -22.14 -10.65
C GLY A 260 -40.30 -22.23 -9.49
N PHE A 261 -39.01 -22.24 -9.79
CA PHE A 261 -37.94 -22.14 -8.81
C PHE A 261 -37.71 -20.67 -8.43
N TYR A 262 -37.62 -20.38 -7.13
CA TYR A 262 -37.39 -19.03 -6.62
C TYR A 262 -36.20 -19.05 -5.67
N HIS A 263 -35.24 -18.14 -5.86
CA HIS A 263 -34.13 -17.96 -4.93
C HIS A 263 -34.56 -17.08 -3.76
N GLU A 264 -33.97 -17.32 -2.59
CA GLU A 264 -34.13 -16.40 -1.46
C GLU A 264 -33.37 -15.11 -1.75
N GLN A 265 -34.09 -13.99 -1.88
CA GLN A 265 -33.48 -12.70 -2.18
C GLN A 265 -32.68 -12.16 -1.00
N TRP A 266 -31.54 -11.54 -1.30
CA TRP A 266 -30.82 -10.76 -0.31
C TRP A 266 -31.63 -9.54 0.10
N SER A 267 -31.58 -9.22 1.40
CA SER A 267 -32.06 -7.91 1.84
C SER A 267 -31.24 -6.79 1.17
N VAL A 268 -31.88 -5.67 0.86
CA VAL A 268 -31.22 -4.50 0.23
C VAL A 268 -29.94 -4.06 0.98
N PRO A 269 -29.88 -4.01 2.32
CA PRO A 269 -28.63 -3.67 3.03
C PRO A 269 -27.48 -4.65 2.75
N LEU A 270 -27.79 -5.95 2.60
CA LEU A 270 -26.81 -6.99 2.34
C LEU A 270 -26.28 -6.90 0.90
N TYR A 271 -27.18 -6.71 -0.07
CA TYR A 271 -26.81 -6.45 -1.46
C TYR A 271 -25.90 -5.21 -1.59
N ARG A 272 -26.27 -4.10 -0.92
CA ARG A 272 -25.44 -2.89 -0.89
C ARG A 272 -24.06 -3.15 -0.30
N ALA A 273 -23.95 -3.96 0.75
CA ALA A 273 -22.67 -4.34 1.33
C ALA A 273 -21.83 -5.19 0.36
N ALA A 274 -22.45 -6.13 -0.37
CA ALA A 274 -21.78 -6.93 -1.40
C ALA A 274 -21.22 -6.05 -2.52
N MET A 275 -22.03 -5.11 -3.01
CA MET A 275 -21.63 -4.14 -4.03
C MET A 275 -20.49 -3.24 -3.58
N TRP A 276 -20.56 -2.72 -2.34
CA TRP A 276 -19.46 -1.94 -1.76
C TRP A 276 -18.17 -2.75 -1.64
N GLN A 277 -18.26 -4.02 -1.22
CA GLN A 277 -17.11 -4.90 -1.09
C GLN A 277 -16.44 -5.17 -2.45
N ALA A 278 -17.24 -5.41 -3.50
CA ALA A 278 -16.75 -5.55 -4.87
C ALA A 278 -16.10 -4.24 -5.38
N ALA A 279 -16.73 -3.10 -5.15
CA ALA A 279 -16.16 -1.79 -5.50
C ALA A 279 -14.84 -1.52 -4.78
N ARG A 280 -14.71 -1.93 -3.51
CA ARG A 280 -13.51 -1.72 -2.69
C ARG A 280 -12.34 -2.63 -3.08
N GLY A 281 -12.62 -3.91 -3.30
CA GLY A 281 -11.59 -4.95 -3.46
C GLY A 281 -11.33 -5.38 -4.91
N GLY A 282 -12.28 -5.19 -5.83
CA GLY A 282 -12.18 -5.72 -7.20
C GLY A 282 -11.87 -7.22 -7.22
N LEU A 283 -11.08 -7.66 -8.22
CA LEU A 283 -10.53 -9.02 -8.27
C LEU A 283 -9.49 -9.30 -7.19
N SER A 284 -9.02 -8.25 -6.53
CA SER A 284 -7.91 -8.31 -5.60
C SER A 284 -8.30 -8.68 -4.17
N GLY A 285 -9.56 -8.44 -3.80
CA GLY A 285 -10.09 -8.67 -2.47
C GLY A 285 -11.02 -9.89 -2.35
N ASN A 286 -11.86 -9.85 -1.32
CA ASN A 286 -12.93 -10.82 -1.12
C ASN A 286 -14.23 -10.31 -1.75
N LEU A 287 -15.06 -11.24 -2.23
CA LEU A 287 -16.45 -11.03 -2.61
C LEU A 287 -17.35 -11.86 -1.70
N LEU A 288 -18.60 -11.44 -1.56
CA LEU A 288 -19.63 -12.29 -0.97
C LEU A 288 -20.01 -13.41 -1.95
N ASP A 289 -20.07 -14.66 -1.47
CA ASP A 289 -20.62 -15.75 -2.27
C ASP A 289 -22.14 -15.60 -2.46
N SER A 290 -22.70 -16.20 -3.52
CA SER A 290 -24.12 -16.06 -3.87
C SER A 290 -25.09 -16.90 -3.02
N SER A 291 -24.69 -17.32 -1.81
CA SER A 291 -25.57 -18.10 -0.93
C SER A 291 -26.58 -17.20 -0.19
N PRO A 292 -27.68 -17.75 0.36
CA PRO A 292 -28.63 -16.96 1.16
C PRO A 292 -28.01 -16.32 2.41
N HIS A 293 -26.91 -16.90 2.92
CA HIS A 293 -26.15 -16.38 4.04
C HIS A 293 -24.69 -16.15 3.61
N PRO A 294 -24.46 -15.10 2.80
CA PRO A 294 -23.23 -14.92 2.08
C PRO A 294 -22.03 -14.79 3.01
N LYS A 295 -20.92 -15.42 2.62
CA LYS A 295 -19.63 -15.29 3.31
C LYS A 295 -18.58 -14.67 2.40
N PRO A 296 -17.63 -13.90 2.96
CA PRO A 296 -16.51 -13.40 2.19
C PRO A 296 -15.62 -14.55 1.74
N ARG A 297 -15.33 -14.61 0.44
CA ARG A 297 -14.40 -15.56 -0.20
C ARG A 297 -13.53 -14.82 -1.21
N GLU A 298 -12.36 -15.35 -1.53
CA GLU A 298 -11.49 -14.78 -2.55
C GLU A 298 -12.26 -14.59 -3.87
N ALA A 299 -12.15 -13.42 -4.50
CA ALA A 299 -12.87 -13.08 -5.72
C ALA A 299 -12.70 -14.15 -6.82
N ALA A 300 -11.49 -14.69 -6.98
CA ALA A 300 -11.19 -15.73 -7.95
C ALA A 300 -11.99 -17.02 -7.75
N LEU A 301 -12.28 -17.40 -6.49
CA LEU A 301 -13.11 -18.56 -6.20
C LEU A 301 -14.57 -18.28 -6.54
N VAL A 302 -15.08 -17.11 -6.17
CA VAL A 302 -16.47 -16.70 -6.46
C VAL A 302 -16.72 -16.66 -7.96
N ILE A 303 -15.80 -16.09 -8.74
CA ILE A 303 -15.91 -16.02 -10.21
C ILE A 303 -15.83 -17.40 -10.86
N ARG A 304 -14.89 -18.25 -10.45
CA ARG A 304 -14.80 -19.63 -10.96
C ARG A 304 -16.06 -20.44 -10.63
N ASP A 305 -16.61 -20.25 -9.44
CA ASP A 305 -17.85 -20.91 -9.04
C ASP A 305 -19.04 -20.38 -9.86
N LEU A 306 -19.11 -19.08 -10.17
CA LEU A 306 -20.09 -18.51 -11.09
C LEU A 306 -19.98 -19.14 -12.49
N VAL A 307 -18.79 -19.12 -13.10
CA VAL A 307 -18.56 -19.71 -14.44
C VAL A 307 -18.99 -21.17 -14.47
N ARG A 308 -18.60 -21.97 -13.47
CA ARG A 308 -19.00 -23.39 -13.38
C ARG A 308 -20.50 -23.57 -13.19
N ARG A 309 -21.15 -22.76 -12.36
CA ARG A 309 -22.61 -22.80 -12.15
C ARG A 309 -23.37 -22.47 -13.44
N ARG A 310 -22.85 -21.56 -14.27
CA ARG A 310 -23.47 -21.14 -15.54
C ARG A 310 -23.04 -21.98 -16.74
N ARG A 311 -22.22 -23.01 -16.54
CA ARG A 311 -21.76 -23.91 -17.60
C ARG A 311 -22.89 -24.45 -18.49
N PRO A 312 -24.02 -24.97 -17.96
CA PRO A 312 -25.07 -25.53 -18.80
C PRO A 312 -25.64 -24.50 -19.80
N GLN A 313 -25.88 -23.27 -19.36
CA GLN A 313 -26.39 -22.19 -20.21
C GLN A 313 -25.34 -21.74 -21.21
N LEU A 314 -24.07 -21.61 -20.78
CA LEU A 314 -22.96 -21.27 -21.65
C LEU A 314 -22.73 -22.32 -22.76
N GLU A 315 -22.89 -23.62 -22.46
CA GLU A 315 -22.78 -24.69 -23.46
C GLU A 315 -23.93 -24.63 -24.47
N VAL A 316 -25.16 -24.32 -24.03
CA VAL A 316 -26.31 -24.14 -24.94
C VAL A 316 -26.12 -22.93 -25.87
N LEU A 317 -25.53 -21.85 -25.36
CA LEU A 317 -25.22 -20.63 -26.12
C LEU A 317 -23.99 -20.77 -27.02
N GLY A 318 -23.17 -21.83 -26.84
CA GLY A 318 -21.88 -22.00 -27.52
C GLY A 318 -20.76 -21.11 -26.99
N ASP A 319 -20.95 -20.52 -25.80
CA ASP A 319 -20.04 -19.53 -25.20
C ASP A 319 -19.06 -20.13 -24.18
N TRP A 320 -19.22 -21.42 -23.81
CA TRP A 320 -18.49 -22.03 -22.69
C TRP A 320 -16.97 -21.88 -22.81
N ASP A 321 -16.38 -22.34 -23.91
CA ASP A 321 -14.92 -22.35 -24.07
C ASP A 321 -14.35 -20.92 -24.01
N GLU A 322 -15.07 -19.97 -24.58
CA GLU A 322 -14.65 -18.58 -24.64
C GLU A 322 -14.77 -17.89 -23.28
N VAL A 323 -15.92 -18.01 -22.61
CA VAL A 323 -16.13 -17.43 -21.27
C VAL A 323 -15.19 -18.07 -20.25
N PHE A 324 -14.99 -19.38 -20.30
CA PHE A 324 -14.05 -20.06 -19.43
C PHE A 324 -12.62 -19.53 -19.63
N ARG A 325 -12.14 -19.49 -20.88
CA ARG A 325 -10.81 -18.98 -21.24
C ARG A 325 -10.63 -17.52 -20.79
N LEU A 326 -11.60 -16.65 -21.11
CA LEU A 326 -11.55 -15.23 -20.75
C LEU A 326 -11.59 -15.03 -19.24
N SER A 327 -12.36 -15.83 -18.49
CA SER A 327 -12.42 -15.74 -17.03
C SER A 327 -11.07 -16.06 -16.39
N GLU A 328 -10.38 -17.11 -16.83
CA GLU A 328 -9.05 -17.45 -16.32
C GLU A 328 -8.01 -16.41 -16.75
N MET A 329 -8.12 -15.84 -17.96
CA MET A 329 -7.26 -14.74 -18.38
C MET A 329 -7.46 -13.47 -17.56
N ALA A 330 -8.70 -13.07 -17.27
CA ALA A 330 -8.99 -11.91 -16.44
C ALA A 330 -8.53 -12.10 -14.99
N LEU A 331 -8.75 -13.29 -14.41
CA LEU A 331 -8.28 -13.63 -13.06
C LEU A 331 -6.76 -13.66 -12.97
N HIS A 332 -6.08 -14.15 -14.01
CA HIS A 332 -4.63 -14.13 -14.09
C HIS A 332 -4.14 -12.69 -14.27
N ARG A 333 -4.63 -11.97 -15.28
CA ARG A 333 -4.18 -10.63 -15.64
C ARG A 333 -4.53 -9.55 -14.59
N GLY A 334 -5.56 -9.78 -13.77
CA GLY A 334 -6.18 -8.74 -12.94
C GLY A 334 -7.09 -7.82 -13.75
N ASN A 335 -7.89 -7.03 -13.04
CA ASN A 335 -8.76 -6.03 -13.67
C ASN A 335 -7.96 -4.76 -14.02
N SER A 336 -8.60 -3.76 -14.63
CA SER A 336 -7.88 -2.54 -15.02
C SER A 336 -7.36 -1.77 -13.81
N ALA A 337 -8.10 -1.74 -12.69
CA ALA A 337 -7.63 -1.07 -11.47
C ALA A 337 -6.30 -1.65 -10.95
N ASP A 338 -6.14 -2.97 -11.00
CA ASP A 338 -4.88 -3.64 -10.62
C ASP A 338 -3.70 -3.20 -11.52
N ARG A 339 -3.93 -3.11 -12.84
CA ARG A 339 -2.90 -2.72 -13.81
C ARG A 339 -2.56 -1.23 -13.75
N GLN A 340 -3.55 -0.38 -13.50
CA GLN A 340 -3.35 1.06 -13.30
C GLN A 340 -2.45 1.33 -12.07
N ARG A 341 -2.72 0.67 -10.94
CA ARG A 341 -1.86 0.77 -9.75
C ARG A 341 -0.45 0.24 -10.00
N ALA A 342 -0.32 -0.82 -10.78
CA ALA A 342 0.97 -1.35 -11.18
C ALA A 342 1.79 -0.34 -12.02
N ALA A 343 1.15 0.36 -12.97
CA ALA A 343 1.82 1.41 -13.74
C ALA A 343 2.22 2.60 -12.87
N PHE A 344 1.36 3.04 -11.95
CA PHE A 344 1.68 4.12 -11.03
C PHE A 344 2.84 3.77 -10.10
N ALA A 345 2.91 2.53 -9.61
CA ALA A 345 3.93 2.10 -8.66
C ALA A 345 5.37 2.20 -9.19
N GLU A 346 5.59 2.28 -10.51
CA GLU A 346 6.94 2.37 -11.07
C GLU A 346 7.57 3.76 -10.89
N HIS A 347 6.82 4.82 -11.16
CA HIS A 347 7.35 6.21 -11.15
C HIS A 347 6.53 7.19 -10.30
N GLY A 348 5.38 6.78 -9.76
CA GLY A 348 4.49 7.65 -9.00
C GLY A 348 3.79 8.71 -9.87
N ASN A 349 3.62 8.44 -11.17
CA ASN A 349 3.10 9.40 -12.13
C ASN A 349 1.79 8.93 -12.77
N LEU A 350 0.74 9.76 -12.69
CA LEU A 350 -0.54 9.48 -13.33
C LEU A 350 -0.50 9.58 -14.86
N ASP A 351 0.50 10.24 -15.46
CA ASP A 351 0.66 10.23 -16.92
C ASP A 351 0.98 8.84 -17.46
N ASP A 352 1.73 8.04 -16.70
CA ASP A 352 2.04 6.65 -17.08
C ASP A 352 0.77 5.79 -17.00
N VAL A 353 -0.07 6.04 -15.99
CA VAL A 353 -1.37 5.39 -15.84
C VAL A 353 -2.32 5.79 -16.97
N MET A 354 -2.35 7.08 -17.33
CA MET A 354 -3.12 7.58 -18.47
C MET A 354 -2.63 6.96 -19.78
N GLN A 355 -1.32 6.87 -19.98
CA GLN A 355 -0.74 6.23 -21.16
C GLN A 355 -1.14 4.76 -21.24
N LEU A 356 -1.04 4.02 -20.14
CA LEU A 356 -1.46 2.61 -20.08
C LEU A 356 -2.91 2.45 -20.53
N VAL A 357 -3.85 3.20 -19.95
CA VAL A 357 -5.29 3.00 -20.25
C VAL A 357 -5.64 3.42 -21.67
N ILE A 358 -4.95 4.42 -22.24
CA ILE A 358 -5.07 4.78 -23.65
C ILE A 358 -4.55 3.64 -24.52
N GLU A 359 -3.34 3.14 -24.27
CA GLU A 359 -2.74 2.03 -25.02
C GLU A 359 -3.62 0.78 -24.98
N GLU A 360 -4.12 0.40 -23.81
CA GLU A 360 -5.02 -0.74 -23.66
C GLU A 360 -6.33 -0.55 -24.43
N THR A 361 -6.91 0.66 -24.39
CA THR A 361 -8.15 0.99 -25.10
C THR A 361 -7.98 0.94 -26.62
N HIS A 362 -6.78 1.26 -27.12
CA HIS A 362 -6.43 1.31 -28.55
C HIS A 362 -5.80 0.00 -29.06
N SER A 363 -5.60 -0.98 -28.18
CA SER A 363 -5.00 -2.27 -28.49
C SER A 363 -5.99 -3.25 -29.14
N PRO A 364 -5.52 -4.41 -29.64
CA PRO A 364 -6.40 -5.51 -30.03
C PRO A 364 -7.32 -5.95 -28.89
N ALA A 365 -8.36 -6.74 -29.20
CA ALA A 365 -9.41 -7.09 -28.22
C ALA A 365 -8.89 -7.71 -26.91
N SER A 366 -7.79 -8.46 -26.96
CA SER A 366 -7.16 -9.08 -25.79
C SER A 366 -6.28 -8.14 -24.95
N GLY A 367 -6.14 -6.88 -25.36
CA GLY A 367 -5.14 -5.95 -24.85
C GLY A 367 -3.75 -6.16 -25.45
N PRO A 368 -2.74 -5.41 -24.98
CA PRO A 368 -1.36 -5.58 -25.42
C PRO A 368 -0.83 -6.97 -25.02
N PRO A 369 0.01 -7.62 -25.85
CA PRO A 369 0.57 -8.92 -25.51
C PRO A 369 1.45 -8.82 -24.25
N PRO A 370 1.47 -9.87 -23.40
CA PRO A 370 2.31 -9.88 -22.21
C PRO A 370 3.77 -9.74 -22.62
N GLN A 371 4.49 -8.82 -21.96
CA GLN A 371 5.90 -8.55 -22.27
C GLN A 371 6.81 -9.61 -21.65
N THR A 372 6.37 -10.29 -20.59
CA THR A 372 7.16 -11.31 -19.89
C THR A 372 6.33 -12.53 -19.52
N ARG A 373 7.00 -13.65 -19.26
CA ARG A 373 6.32 -14.87 -18.80
C ARG A 373 6.11 -14.82 -17.28
N PRO A 374 5.02 -15.38 -16.75
CA PRO A 374 4.86 -15.58 -15.31
C PRO A 374 6.00 -16.39 -14.69
N ILE A 375 6.24 -16.21 -13.39
CA ILE A 375 7.18 -17.03 -12.61
C ILE A 375 6.50 -18.37 -12.25
N PRO A 376 7.01 -19.52 -12.73
CA PRO A 376 6.39 -20.81 -12.46
C PRO A 376 6.34 -21.11 -10.96
N GLY A 377 5.18 -21.52 -10.45
CA GLY A 377 4.99 -21.94 -9.05
C GLY A 377 4.91 -20.79 -8.03
N TYR A 378 5.16 -19.55 -8.45
CA TYR A 378 5.08 -18.38 -7.57
C TYR A 378 3.62 -18.01 -7.31
N ARG A 379 3.17 -18.18 -6.06
CA ARG A 379 1.80 -17.81 -5.65
C ARG A 379 1.78 -16.36 -5.21
N VAL A 380 1.46 -15.45 -6.13
CA VAL A 380 1.38 -14.02 -5.85
C VAL A 380 0.32 -13.73 -4.77
N ARG A 381 0.61 -12.78 -3.89
CA ARG A 381 -0.33 -12.24 -2.90
C ARG A 381 -0.68 -10.79 -3.22
N ALA A 382 -1.80 -10.30 -2.68
CA ALA A 382 -2.12 -8.88 -2.74
C ALA A 382 -0.97 -8.07 -2.10
N GLY A 383 -0.57 -6.96 -2.73
CA GLY A 383 0.54 -6.16 -2.26
C GLY A 383 1.93 -6.73 -2.54
N ASP A 384 2.09 -7.68 -3.47
CA ASP A 384 3.42 -8.13 -3.85
C ASP A 384 4.22 -6.99 -4.52
N GLU A 385 5.43 -6.76 -4.02
CA GLU A 385 6.23 -5.61 -4.41
C GLU A 385 6.96 -5.83 -5.74
N ALA A 386 7.20 -7.07 -6.16
CA ALA A 386 8.02 -7.38 -7.34
C ALA A 386 7.25 -8.08 -8.48
N VAL A 387 6.13 -8.72 -8.17
CA VAL A 387 5.37 -9.55 -9.12
C VAL A 387 3.92 -9.07 -9.17
N LEU A 388 3.41 -8.83 -10.37
CA LEU A 388 2.00 -8.54 -10.60
C LEU A 388 1.15 -9.77 -10.27
N ARG A 389 -0.17 -9.61 -10.04
CA ARG A 389 -1.08 -10.78 -9.84
C ARG A 389 -1.06 -11.75 -11.02
N THR A 390 -0.66 -11.26 -12.19
CA THR A 390 -0.37 -12.04 -13.41
C THR A 390 0.80 -13.00 -13.27
N GLY A 391 1.53 -12.98 -12.16
CA GLY A 391 2.79 -13.69 -12.02
C GLY A 391 3.91 -13.07 -12.85
N GLU A 392 3.65 -12.02 -13.64
CA GLU A 392 4.67 -11.30 -14.38
C GLU A 392 5.46 -10.38 -13.45
N PRO A 393 6.79 -10.31 -13.60
CA PRO A 393 7.60 -9.30 -12.95
C PRO A 393 7.12 -7.88 -13.26
N LYS A 394 7.02 -7.06 -12.22
CA LYS A 394 6.89 -5.60 -12.38
C LYS A 394 8.05 -5.04 -13.20
N PRO A 395 7.85 -3.99 -14.03
CA PRO A 395 8.88 -3.44 -14.92
C PRO A 395 10.28 -3.33 -14.31
N THR A 396 10.45 -2.69 -13.15
CA THR A 396 11.77 -2.52 -12.51
C THR A 396 12.39 -3.86 -12.04
N TYR A 397 11.58 -4.88 -11.76
CA TYR A 397 12.04 -6.21 -11.37
C TYR A 397 12.26 -7.17 -12.53
N ARG A 398 11.84 -6.85 -13.76
CA ARG A 398 11.99 -7.75 -14.92
C ARG A 398 13.43 -8.23 -15.13
N PRO A 399 14.46 -7.36 -15.12
CA PRO A 399 15.84 -7.82 -15.32
C PRO A 399 16.33 -8.74 -14.19
N ILE A 400 15.97 -8.42 -12.94
CA ILE A 400 16.36 -9.17 -11.74
C ILE A 400 15.71 -10.56 -11.72
N LEU A 401 14.40 -10.61 -11.97
CA LEU A 401 13.67 -11.88 -11.99
C LEU A 401 13.97 -12.70 -13.25
N GLN A 402 14.35 -12.07 -14.36
CA GLN A 402 14.91 -12.78 -15.51
C GLN A 402 16.29 -13.37 -15.19
N TRP A 403 17.16 -12.62 -14.51
CA TRP A 403 18.44 -13.14 -14.02
C TRP A 403 18.23 -14.36 -13.11
N ALA A 404 17.32 -14.26 -12.14
CA ALA A 404 17.02 -15.35 -11.20
C ALA A 404 16.52 -16.61 -11.92
N ARG A 405 15.69 -16.44 -12.96
CA ARG A 405 15.17 -17.56 -13.79
C ARG A 405 16.21 -18.22 -14.67
N ASN A 406 17.26 -17.49 -15.05
CA ASN A 406 18.33 -18.03 -15.86
C ASN A 406 19.34 -18.85 -15.04
N GLN A 407 19.27 -18.79 -13.70
CA GLN A 407 20.08 -19.63 -12.82
C GLN A 407 19.46 -21.03 -12.70
N SER A 408 20.30 -22.06 -12.79
CA SER A 408 19.94 -23.41 -12.40
C SER A 408 19.88 -23.55 -10.87
N PRO A 409 19.14 -24.54 -10.33
CA PRO A 409 19.14 -24.83 -8.90
C PRO A 409 20.54 -25.10 -8.31
N GLU A 410 21.48 -25.62 -9.11
CA GLU A 410 22.86 -25.87 -8.65
C GLU A 410 23.69 -24.59 -8.55
N GLU A 411 23.52 -23.66 -9.51
CA GLU A 411 24.16 -22.34 -9.48
C GLU A 411 23.65 -21.53 -8.29
N LEU A 412 22.33 -21.50 -8.05
CA LEU A 412 21.76 -20.80 -6.89
C LEU A 412 22.30 -21.37 -5.55
N ARG A 413 22.34 -22.69 -5.40
CA ARG A 413 22.94 -23.32 -4.20
C ARG A 413 24.42 -22.96 -4.03
N THR A 414 25.14 -22.79 -5.13
CA THR A 414 26.55 -22.35 -5.09
C THR A 414 26.66 -20.91 -4.61
N LEU A 415 25.79 -20.02 -5.07
CA LEU A 415 25.72 -18.63 -4.58
C LEU A 415 25.38 -18.57 -3.09
N TYR A 416 24.41 -19.35 -2.61
CA TYR A 416 24.08 -19.41 -1.18
C TYR A 416 25.22 -19.96 -0.32
N LYS A 417 25.98 -20.95 -0.81
CA LYS A 417 27.21 -21.40 -0.13
C LYS A 417 28.29 -20.33 -0.08
N ALA A 418 28.45 -19.55 -1.15
CA ALA A 418 29.39 -18.44 -1.20
C ALA A 418 28.98 -17.32 -0.24
N LYS A 419 27.68 -17.00 -0.17
CA LYS A 419 27.07 -16.12 0.83
C LYS A 419 27.38 -16.57 2.26
N ASP A 420 27.06 -17.82 2.61
CA ASP A 420 27.30 -18.37 3.95
C ASP A 420 28.79 -18.36 4.33
N LYS A 421 29.67 -18.55 3.36
CA LYS A 421 31.11 -18.43 3.55
C LYS A 421 31.51 -16.99 3.83
N TRP A 422 31.02 -16.05 3.03
CA TRP A 422 31.30 -14.62 3.20
C TRP A 422 30.85 -14.12 4.58
N GLU A 423 29.65 -14.49 5.02
CA GLU A 423 29.10 -14.14 6.33
C GLU A 423 30.00 -14.61 7.48
N LYS A 424 30.52 -15.84 7.38
CA LYS A 424 31.44 -16.39 8.40
C LYS A 424 32.80 -15.70 8.40
N GLU A 425 33.34 -15.38 7.22
CA GLU A 425 34.65 -14.73 7.10
C GLU A 425 34.63 -13.28 7.60
N HIS A 426 33.52 -12.58 7.42
CA HIS A 426 33.35 -11.17 7.82
C HIS A 426 32.64 -11.01 9.17
N GLY A 427 32.17 -12.10 9.78
CA GLY A 427 31.53 -12.07 11.10
C GLY A 427 30.11 -11.49 11.09
N LEU A 428 29.39 -11.56 9.96
CA LEU A 428 27.98 -11.13 9.84
C LEU A 428 27.06 -12.10 10.61
N MET A 429 27.09 -12.00 11.92
CA MET A 429 26.43 -12.89 12.86
C MET A 429 25.38 -12.12 13.69
N PHE A 430 24.37 -12.84 14.15
CA PHE A 430 23.36 -12.35 15.09
C PHE A 430 23.45 -13.10 16.41
N GLY A 431 23.44 -12.36 17.52
CA GLY A 431 23.67 -12.93 18.86
C GLY A 431 25.14 -12.83 19.30
N ALA A 432 25.46 -13.41 20.44
CA ALA A 432 26.79 -13.35 21.05
C ALA A 432 27.27 -14.72 21.53
N GLY A 433 28.59 -14.92 21.56
CA GLY A 433 29.21 -16.14 22.07
C GLY A 433 28.94 -17.39 21.23
N ALA A 434 28.77 -18.53 21.88
CA ALA A 434 28.58 -19.84 21.23
C ALA A 434 27.19 -20.00 20.56
N ASP A 435 26.23 -19.14 20.88
CA ASP A 435 24.86 -19.15 20.34
C ASP A 435 24.69 -18.19 19.15
N ALA A 436 25.77 -17.56 18.68
CA ALA A 436 25.73 -16.69 17.51
C ALA A 436 25.38 -17.49 16.26
N THR A 437 24.37 -17.04 15.51
CA THR A 437 23.92 -17.67 14.26
C THR A 437 24.20 -16.75 13.07
N PRO A 438 24.48 -17.29 11.87
CA PRO A 438 24.58 -16.47 10.66
C PRO A 438 23.32 -15.66 10.47
N TYR A 439 23.45 -14.37 10.13
CA TYR A 439 22.30 -13.53 9.87
C TYR A 439 21.67 -13.97 8.54
N PRO A 440 20.42 -14.47 8.50
CA PRO A 440 19.90 -15.06 7.27
C PRO A 440 19.62 -13.97 6.24
N VAL A 441 20.43 -13.90 5.18
CA VAL A 441 20.25 -12.96 4.06
C VAL A 441 19.73 -13.67 2.82
N ASP A 442 18.69 -13.13 2.22
CA ASP A 442 18.20 -13.55 0.90
C ASP A 442 18.87 -12.75 -0.22
N LEU A 443 19.22 -13.44 -1.31
CA LEU A 443 19.98 -12.85 -2.42
C LEU A 443 19.13 -11.95 -3.34
N LEU A 444 17.80 -11.95 -3.22
CA LEU A 444 16.92 -11.13 -4.03
C LEU A 444 16.65 -9.76 -3.35
N PRO A 445 17.19 -8.65 -3.89
CA PRO A 445 17.08 -7.33 -3.29
C PRO A 445 15.65 -6.78 -3.40
N ARG A 446 15.29 -5.93 -2.44
CA ARG A 446 14.05 -5.16 -2.45
C ARG A 446 14.31 -3.76 -2.97
N ILE A 447 13.54 -3.30 -3.94
CA ILE A 447 13.69 -1.98 -4.54
C ILE A 447 12.69 -1.01 -3.93
N ILE A 448 13.17 0.18 -3.55
CA ILE A 448 12.35 1.31 -3.16
C ILE A 448 12.50 2.38 -4.24
N HIS A 449 11.40 2.69 -4.92
CA HIS A 449 11.40 3.64 -6.02
C HIS A 449 11.66 5.07 -5.51
N GLU A 450 12.15 5.94 -6.41
CA GLU A 450 12.51 7.32 -6.08
C GLU A 450 11.36 8.10 -5.42
N HIS A 451 10.19 8.12 -6.04
CA HIS A 451 9.03 8.85 -5.52
C HIS A 451 8.60 8.35 -4.14
N GLU A 452 8.76 7.05 -3.86
CA GLU A 452 8.49 6.47 -2.55
C GLU A 452 9.52 6.92 -1.53
N TRP A 453 10.80 6.89 -1.91
CA TRP A 453 11.88 7.29 -1.04
C TRP A 453 11.81 8.79 -0.70
N GLN A 454 11.46 9.65 -1.66
CA GLN A 454 11.21 11.07 -1.43
C GLN A 454 10.05 11.29 -0.45
N LYS A 455 8.93 10.55 -0.62
CA LYS A 455 7.80 10.60 0.33
C LYS A 455 8.23 10.18 1.73
N LEU A 456 9.01 9.10 1.85
CA LEU A 456 9.57 8.65 3.12
C LEU A 456 10.53 9.68 3.72
N ALA A 457 11.38 10.33 2.91
CA ALA A 457 12.33 11.34 3.36
C ALA A 457 11.62 12.52 4.02
N VAL A 458 10.63 13.13 3.34
CA VAL A 458 9.90 14.28 3.90
C VAL A 458 9.08 13.87 5.13
N GLY A 459 8.41 12.72 5.08
CA GLY A 459 7.56 12.28 6.18
C GLY A 459 8.30 11.81 7.43
N LEU A 460 9.42 11.09 7.27
CA LEU A 460 10.22 10.62 8.40
C LEU A 460 11.04 11.74 9.04
N THR A 461 11.56 12.69 8.25
CA THR A 461 12.27 13.85 8.81
C THR A 461 11.32 14.76 9.59
N GLN A 462 10.10 15.01 9.09
CA GLN A 462 9.03 15.68 9.85
C GLN A 462 8.79 14.97 11.19
N ARG A 463 8.56 13.66 11.16
CA ARG A 463 8.30 12.86 12.36
C ARG A 463 9.48 12.91 13.35
N ALA A 464 10.71 12.80 12.85
CA ALA A 464 11.91 12.82 13.67
C ALA A 464 12.12 14.16 14.39
N ARG A 465 11.86 15.28 13.71
CA ARG A 465 11.93 16.63 14.29
C ARG A 465 10.89 16.82 15.39
N ALA A 466 9.66 16.36 15.18
CA ALA A 466 8.61 16.42 16.20
C ALA A 466 8.94 15.57 17.44
N LEU A 467 9.50 14.37 17.25
CA LEU A 467 9.95 13.51 18.35
C LEU A 467 11.13 14.11 19.11
N GLU A 468 12.08 14.75 18.42
CA GLU A 468 13.18 15.48 19.06
C GLU A 468 12.66 16.67 19.89
N LEU A 469 11.75 17.47 19.35
CA LEU A 469 11.12 18.58 20.08
C LEU A 469 10.35 18.10 21.31
N PHE A 470 9.62 16.99 21.19
CA PHE A 470 8.96 16.34 22.31
C PHE A 470 9.95 15.91 23.40
N LEU A 471 11.03 15.23 23.03
CA LEU A 471 12.05 14.81 23.99
C LEU A 471 12.69 16.02 24.69
N ARG A 472 12.97 17.10 23.98
CA ARG A 472 13.50 18.34 24.57
C ARG A 472 12.51 18.98 25.54
N ASP A 473 11.23 19.00 25.20
CA ASP A 473 10.17 19.55 26.04
C ASP A 473 9.96 18.72 27.32
N VAL A 474 9.86 17.39 27.22
CA VAL A 474 9.64 16.49 28.37
C VAL A 474 10.72 16.62 29.43
N TYR A 475 11.96 16.86 29.01
CA TYR A 475 13.09 17.07 29.90
C TYR A 475 13.38 18.54 30.22
N GLY A 476 12.56 19.46 29.71
CA GLY A 476 12.63 20.90 29.89
C GLY A 476 11.35 21.47 30.51
N GLU A 477 10.60 22.25 29.73
CA GLU A 477 9.42 23.00 30.20
C GLU A 477 8.13 22.16 30.33
N GLN A 478 8.09 20.97 29.73
CA GLN A 478 6.93 20.04 29.73
C GLN A 478 5.63 20.67 29.23
N ARG A 479 5.72 21.56 28.22
CA ARG A 479 4.57 22.27 27.65
C ARG A 479 3.53 21.32 27.06
N ALA A 480 3.92 20.27 26.34
CA ALA A 480 2.98 19.31 25.78
C ALA A 480 2.19 18.56 26.86
N LEU A 481 2.73 18.44 28.08
CA LEU A 481 2.04 17.83 29.21
C LEU A 481 1.10 18.86 29.87
N HIS A 482 1.58 20.08 30.07
CA HIS A 482 0.79 21.18 30.65
C HIS A 482 -0.40 21.57 29.78
N ASP A 483 -0.24 21.55 28.46
CA ASP A 483 -1.29 21.85 27.47
C ASP A 483 -2.22 20.65 27.21
N GLY A 484 -1.94 19.49 27.82
CA GLY A 484 -2.78 18.30 27.73
C GLY A 484 -2.69 17.55 26.41
N ILE A 485 -1.64 17.78 25.60
CA ILE A 485 -1.39 17.04 24.36
C ILE A 485 -1.00 15.59 24.67
N VAL A 486 -0.13 15.40 25.64
CA VAL A 486 0.26 14.07 26.16
C VAL A 486 -0.03 14.00 27.66
N PRO A 487 -0.79 13.01 28.15
CA PRO A 487 -1.05 12.87 29.57
C PRO A 487 0.25 12.64 30.38
N ALA A 488 0.37 13.33 31.51
CA ALA A 488 1.60 13.29 32.32
C ALA A 488 1.92 11.88 32.88
N ASP A 489 0.94 11.02 33.09
CA ASP A 489 1.09 9.64 33.55
C ASP A 489 1.60 8.68 32.46
N GLN A 490 1.56 9.10 31.18
CA GLN A 490 2.16 8.38 30.06
C GLN A 490 3.64 8.77 29.85
N VAL A 491 4.15 9.73 30.62
CA VAL A 491 5.49 10.29 30.48
C VAL A 491 6.27 10.18 31.79
N THR A 492 5.70 10.63 32.89
CA THR A 492 6.35 10.59 34.20
C THR A 492 6.05 9.27 34.91
N GLY A 493 7.06 8.66 35.53
CA GLY A 493 6.91 7.40 36.26
C GLY A 493 6.91 6.13 35.41
N ILE A 494 7.04 6.24 34.08
CA ILE A 494 7.25 5.08 33.20
C ILE A 494 8.74 4.70 33.14
N PRO A 495 9.08 3.41 32.85
CA PRO A 495 10.47 2.98 32.74
C PRO A 495 11.30 3.71 31.67
N GLY A 496 10.64 4.28 30.65
CA GLY A 496 11.30 5.04 29.58
C GLY A 496 11.78 6.43 29.99
N PHE A 497 11.19 7.02 31.05
CA PHE A 497 11.58 8.33 31.56
C PHE A 497 12.67 8.21 32.63
N ARG A 498 13.64 9.12 32.55
CA ARG A 498 14.90 9.09 33.30
C ARG A 498 15.15 10.43 33.98
N PRO A 499 14.85 10.59 35.28
CA PRO A 499 15.01 11.87 35.98
C PRO A 499 16.41 12.48 35.84
N GLU A 500 17.44 11.65 35.82
CA GLU A 500 18.84 12.05 35.65
C GLU A 500 19.11 12.76 34.31
N ALA A 501 18.28 12.51 33.29
CA ALA A 501 18.43 13.12 31.98
C ALA A 501 17.89 14.57 31.92
N THR A 502 17.24 15.06 32.99
CA THR A 502 16.92 16.49 33.20
C THR A 502 18.15 17.34 33.51
N ARG A 503 19.27 16.70 33.90
CA ARG A 503 20.53 17.39 34.22
C ARG A 503 21.27 17.86 32.96
N LEU A 504 20.91 17.34 31.80
CA LEU A 504 21.53 17.72 30.53
C LEU A 504 21.12 19.16 30.15
N PRO A 505 21.98 19.93 29.46
CA PRO A 505 21.64 21.28 29.02
C PRO A 505 20.36 21.32 28.17
N ALA A 506 19.55 22.38 28.28
CA ALA A 506 18.27 22.52 27.56
C ALA A 506 18.40 22.50 26.02
N GLY A 507 19.58 22.85 25.49
CA GLY A 507 19.91 22.78 24.06
C GLY A 507 20.42 21.43 23.59
N THR A 508 20.43 20.40 24.44
CA THR A 508 20.94 19.07 24.07
C THR A 508 20.05 18.43 23.02
N LEU A 509 20.63 18.11 21.86
CA LEU A 509 20.00 17.23 20.88
C LEU A 509 19.92 15.81 21.46
N ARG A 510 18.71 15.26 21.57
CA ARG A 510 18.47 14.06 22.36
C ARG A 510 18.51 12.79 21.53
N ALA A 511 17.78 12.74 20.43
CA ALA A 511 17.69 11.59 19.53
C ALA A 511 18.25 11.96 18.16
N ALA A 512 19.58 12.14 18.09
CA ALA A 512 20.27 12.50 16.85
C ALA A 512 20.20 11.39 15.78
N ILE A 513 20.12 10.13 16.20
CA ILE A 513 20.00 8.98 15.31
C ILE A 513 18.70 8.26 15.64
N GLN A 514 17.73 8.32 14.74
CA GLN A 514 16.40 7.73 14.92
C GLN A 514 16.16 6.60 13.93
N GLY A 515 15.55 5.50 14.37
CA GLY A 515 15.14 4.39 13.50
C GLY A 515 13.62 4.29 13.41
N PHE A 516 13.08 4.12 12.21
CA PHE A 516 11.64 4.01 11.97
C PHE A 516 11.33 2.69 11.28
N ASP A 517 10.51 1.87 11.94
CA ASP A 517 9.97 0.65 11.35
C ASP A 517 8.73 0.99 10.54
N LEU A 518 8.74 0.60 9.27
CA LEU A 518 7.75 0.93 8.27
C LEU A 518 7.20 -0.34 7.63
N VAL A 519 5.91 -0.32 7.33
CA VAL A 519 5.24 -1.38 6.58
C VAL A 519 4.53 -0.79 5.38
N ARG A 520 4.50 -1.56 4.29
CA ARG A 520 3.68 -1.24 3.12
C ARG A 520 2.45 -2.12 3.16
N ASN A 521 1.27 -1.53 3.03
CA ASN A 521 0.01 -2.28 2.99
C ASN A 521 -0.23 -2.90 1.60
N GLU A 522 -1.25 -3.74 1.47
CA GLU A 522 -1.60 -4.41 0.20
C GLU A 522 -1.96 -3.47 -0.96
N PHE A 523 -2.26 -2.20 -0.66
CA PHE A 523 -2.57 -1.14 -1.63
C PHE A 523 -1.37 -0.24 -1.94
N GLY A 524 -0.19 -0.54 -1.39
CA GLY A 524 1.05 0.19 -1.63
C GLY A 524 1.29 1.39 -0.69
N GLY A 525 0.41 1.65 0.27
CA GLY A 525 0.54 2.74 1.23
C GLY A 525 1.52 2.44 2.38
N TRP A 526 2.40 3.39 2.68
CA TRP A 526 3.37 3.32 3.77
C TRP A 526 2.77 3.71 5.12
N ARG A 527 3.09 2.94 6.16
CA ARG A 527 2.74 3.24 7.56
C ARG A 527 3.92 3.06 8.49
N VAL A 528 4.07 3.97 9.44
CA VAL A 528 5.02 3.82 10.55
C VAL A 528 4.44 2.81 11.54
N LEU A 529 5.18 1.75 11.83
CA LEU A 529 4.82 0.70 12.79
C LEU A 529 5.37 0.97 14.19
N GLU A 530 6.61 1.47 14.27
CA GLU A 530 7.34 1.68 15.53
C GLU A 530 8.46 2.71 15.34
N ASP A 531 8.69 3.52 16.37
CA ASP A 531 9.80 4.47 16.46
C ASP A 531 10.90 3.86 17.35
N ASN A 532 12.18 4.14 17.06
CA ASN A 532 13.32 3.63 17.82
C ASN A 532 14.27 4.80 18.09
N LEU A 533 14.22 5.38 19.30
CA LEU A 533 14.91 6.63 19.65
C LEU A 533 16.07 6.43 20.64
N ARG A 534 16.23 5.21 21.15
CA ARG A 534 17.34 4.82 22.04
C ARG A 534 18.59 4.52 21.20
N CYS A 535 18.83 3.25 20.90
CA CYS A 535 20.00 2.75 20.19
C CYS A 535 19.55 1.97 18.94
N PRO A 536 18.96 2.61 17.92
CA PRO A 536 18.47 1.91 16.74
C PRO A 536 19.62 1.15 16.05
N SER A 537 19.36 -0.10 15.70
CA SER A 537 20.31 -1.00 15.02
C SER A 537 19.81 -1.43 13.65
N GLY A 538 20.75 -1.90 12.83
CA GLY A 538 20.54 -2.42 11.48
C GLY A 538 21.37 -1.70 10.41
N LEU A 539 21.85 -0.49 10.69
CA LEU A 539 22.62 0.34 9.76
C LEU A 539 23.87 -0.39 9.24
N GLY A 540 24.68 -0.95 10.14
CA GLY A 540 25.90 -1.66 9.76
C GLY A 540 25.61 -2.97 9.02
N TYR A 541 24.52 -3.65 9.39
CA TYR A 541 24.08 -4.85 8.68
C TYR A 541 23.68 -4.54 7.23
N ALA A 542 22.89 -3.49 6.99
CA ALA A 542 22.45 -3.14 5.63
C ALA A 542 23.63 -2.78 4.70
N ILE A 543 24.62 -2.03 5.20
CA ILE A 543 25.82 -1.68 4.43
C ILE A 543 26.62 -2.93 4.05
N ASN A 544 26.83 -3.84 5.01
CA ASN A 544 27.56 -5.09 4.75
C ASN A 544 26.77 -6.05 3.85
N ILE A 545 25.43 -6.07 3.93
CA ILE A 545 24.60 -6.86 3.03
C ILE A 545 24.76 -6.39 1.58
N ARG A 546 24.80 -5.09 1.30
CA ARG A 546 25.10 -4.56 -0.05
C ARG A 546 26.45 -5.06 -0.54
N GLU A 547 27.49 -4.90 0.29
CA GLU A 547 28.86 -5.31 -0.05
C GLU A 547 28.95 -6.82 -0.32
N MET A 548 28.26 -7.63 0.48
CA MET A 548 28.13 -9.07 0.27
C MET A 548 27.45 -9.39 -1.07
N ILE A 549 26.32 -8.75 -1.39
CA ILE A 549 25.62 -8.97 -2.67
C ILE A 549 26.52 -8.58 -3.85
N ASP A 550 27.23 -7.45 -3.76
CA ASP A 550 28.14 -6.97 -4.80
C ASP A 550 29.29 -7.96 -5.06
N GLN A 551 29.78 -8.66 -4.03
CA GLN A 551 30.86 -9.64 -4.15
C GLN A 551 30.37 -11.05 -4.54
N VAL A 552 29.24 -11.50 -3.97
CA VAL A 552 28.72 -12.87 -4.16
C VAL A 552 27.93 -12.99 -5.46
N VAL A 553 27.23 -11.93 -5.87
CA VAL A 553 26.35 -11.92 -7.05
C VAL A 553 26.62 -10.69 -7.93
N PRO A 554 27.84 -10.52 -8.46
CA PRO A 554 28.25 -9.31 -9.19
C PRO A 554 27.44 -9.06 -10.48
N ASP A 555 26.94 -10.13 -11.11
CA ASP A 555 26.18 -10.05 -12.37
C ASP A 555 24.68 -9.74 -12.18
N LEU A 556 24.23 -9.53 -10.93
CA LEU A 556 22.85 -9.17 -10.64
C LEU A 556 22.50 -7.79 -11.22
N PRO A 557 21.52 -7.67 -12.15
CA PRO A 557 21.20 -6.41 -12.80
C PRO A 557 20.79 -5.31 -11.81
N ARG A 558 21.37 -4.11 -11.93
CA ARG A 558 21.08 -2.96 -11.07
C ARG A 558 20.14 -1.97 -11.76
N PRO A 559 19.14 -1.39 -11.07
CA PRO A 559 18.35 -0.29 -11.63
C PRO A 559 19.22 0.96 -11.83
N ALA A 560 18.86 1.78 -12.80
CA ALA A 560 19.46 3.11 -12.95
C ALA A 560 19.16 3.95 -11.71
N GLY A 561 20.09 4.84 -11.31
CA GLY A 561 19.90 5.71 -10.14
C GLY A 561 20.04 5.01 -8.78
N LEU A 562 20.53 3.76 -8.72
CA LEU A 562 20.77 3.07 -7.45
C LEU A 562 21.75 3.85 -6.56
N LEU A 563 21.32 4.17 -5.34
CA LEU A 563 22.15 4.82 -4.32
C LEU A 563 23.19 3.86 -3.75
N ASP A 564 24.37 4.42 -3.49
CA ASP A 564 25.44 3.76 -2.76
C ASP A 564 25.15 3.84 -1.25
N SER A 565 24.95 2.69 -0.62
CA SER A 565 24.64 2.61 0.82
C SER A 565 25.79 3.11 1.70
N ARG A 566 27.03 3.19 1.17
CA ARG A 566 28.18 3.72 1.90
C ARG A 566 28.06 5.21 2.21
N LEU A 567 27.28 5.96 1.44
CA LEU A 567 26.99 7.38 1.73
C LEU A 567 26.35 7.58 3.11
N ALA A 568 25.63 6.58 3.63
CA ALA A 568 25.08 6.64 4.97
C ALA A 568 26.16 6.66 6.07
N LEU A 569 27.37 6.16 5.81
CA LEU A 569 28.50 6.25 6.74
C LEU A 569 29.04 7.68 6.82
N ASP A 570 29.10 8.37 5.69
CA ASP A 570 29.50 9.77 5.63
C ASP A 570 28.45 10.63 6.36
N GLN A 571 27.16 10.42 6.08
CA GLN A 571 26.06 11.09 6.79
C GLN A 571 26.09 10.84 8.30
N LEU A 572 26.36 9.60 8.74
CA LEU A 572 26.51 9.28 10.16
C LEU A 572 27.72 9.99 10.77
N ARG A 573 28.87 9.97 10.08
CA ARG A 573 30.09 10.65 10.52
C ARG A 573 29.84 12.14 10.68
N ASP A 574 29.24 12.80 9.69
CA ASP A 574 28.93 14.23 9.74
C ASP A 574 28.00 14.55 10.90
N THR A 575 27.02 13.69 11.18
CA THR A 575 26.09 13.83 12.31
C THR A 575 26.80 13.69 13.66
N VAL A 576 27.66 12.69 13.81
CA VAL A 576 28.39 12.41 15.06
C VAL A 576 29.42 13.50 15.34
N PHE A 577 30.17 13.92 14.33
CA PHE A 577 31.22 14.93 14.44
C PHE A 577 30.71 16.37 14.27
N ALA A 578 29.40 16.57 14.09
CA ALA A 578 28.80 17.90 13.95
C ALA A 578 29.19 18.83 15.11
N GLY A 579 29.80 19.96 14.75
CA GLY A 579 30.27 20.99 15.68
C GLY A 579 31.67 20.75 16.28
N LEU A 580 32.36 19.67 15.89
CA LEU A 580 33.75 19.41 16.29
C LEU A 580 34.76 20.06 15.35
N GLY A 581 35.94 20.41 15.88
CA GLY A 581 37.10 20.77 15.07
C GLY A 581 37.75 19.54 14.41
N PRO A 582 38.75 19.74 13.53
CA PRO A 582 39.41 18.64 12.79
C PRO A 582 40.08 17.59 13.70
N ASP A 583 40.49 17.97 14.91
CA ASP A 583 41.12 17.08 15.90
C ASP A 583 40.11 16.47 16.90
N GLY A 584 38.82 16.72 16.71
CA GLY A 584 37.74 16.24 17.57
C GLY A 584 37.75 14.71 17.69
N THR A 585 37.45 14.21 18.89
CA THR A 585 37.46 12.78 19.17
C THR A 585 36.06 12.30 19.53
N ALA A 586 35.53 11.38 18.73
CA ALA A 586 34.29 10.66 19.02
C ALA A 586 34.59 9.21 19.43
N VAL A 587 33.80 8.71 20.39
CA VAL A 587 33.85 7.33 20.89
C VAL A 587 32.50 6.65 20.68
N LEU A 588 32.48 5.43 20.18
CA LEU A 588 31.32 4.53 20.27
C LEU A 588 31.47 3.68 21.55
N LEU A 589 30.56 3.87 22.50
CA LEU A 589 30.55 3.18 23.79
C LEU A 589 29.66 1.93 23.72
N SER A 590 30.22 0.77 24.05
CA SER A 590 29.59 -0.55 23.91
C SER A 590 29.75 -1.42 25.17
N ASN A 591 28.83 -2.37 25.39
CA ASN A 591 28.98 -3.45 26.38
C ASN A 591 29.94 -4.58 25.92
N GLY A 592 30.54 -4.47 24.74
CA GLY A 592 31.52 -5.42 24.23
C GLY A 592 30.91 -6.63 23.49
N PRO A 593 31.71 -7.71 23.29
CA PRO A 593 31.31 -8.91 22.55
C PRO A 593 30.00 -9.60 22.97
N PRO A 594 29.53 -9.53 24.24
CA PRO A 594 28.23 -10.07 24.64
C PRO A 594 27.01 -9.36 24.02
N ASN A 595 27.18 -8.12 23.52
CA ASN A 595 26.08 -7.36 22.93
C ASN A 595 25.66 -7.97 21.57
N LYS A 596 24.35 -8.13 21.36
CA LYS A 596 23.83 -8.76 20.12
C LYS A 596 24.12 -7.97 18.84
N ALA A 597 24.39 -6.67 18.94
CA ALA A 597 24.74 -5.79 17.85
C ALA A 597 26.25 -5.47 17.79
N TRP A 598 27.10 -6.24 18.47
CA TRP A 598 28.55 -6.00 18.54
C TRP A 598 29.20 -5.87 17.17
N PHE A 599 28.87 -6.74 16.21
CA PHE A 599 29.38 -6.68 14.83
C PHE A 599 29.12 -5.31 14.17
N GLU A 600 27.89 -4.82 14.27
CA GLU A 600 27.53 -3.50 13.74
C GLU A 600 28.32 -2.40 14.43
N GLN A 601 28.44 -2.45 15.77
CA GLN A 601 29.14 -1.43 16.54
C GLN A 601 30.62 -1.34 16.15
N GLN A 602 31.29 -2.47 15.96
CA GLN A 602 32.67 -2.51 15.43
C GLN A 602 32.75 -1.87 14.05
N THR A 603 31.86 -2.29 13.14
CA THR A 603 31.84 -1.80 11.76
C THR A 603 31.62 -0.29 11.70
N LEU A 604 30.63 0.23 12.45
CA LEU A 604 30.32 1.66 12.47
C LEU A 604 31.46 2.48 13.07
N ALA A 605 32.07 2.01 14.18
CA ALA A 605 33.19 2.71 14.80
C ALA A 605 34.37 2.83 13.83
N GLU A 606 34.78 1.70 13.24
CA GLU A 606 35.89 1.66 12.29
C GLU A 606 35.63 2.53 11.05
N ARG A 607 34.47 2.35 10.40
CA ARG A 607 34.19 2.99 9.10
C ARG A 607 33.87 4.48 9.18
N THR A 608 33.52 5.00 10.36
CA THR A 608 33.28 6.44 10.55
C THR A 608 34.47 7.16 11.21
N GLY A 609 35.47 6.41 11.70
CA GLY A 609 36.63 6.94 12.39
C GLY A 609 36.39 7.27 13.88
N MET A 610 35.37 6.67 14.50
CA MET A 610 35.19 6.72 15.96
C MET A 610 36.12 5.72 16.65
N LEU A 611 36.52 6.02 17.88
CA LEU A 611 37.17 5.04 18.75
C LEU A 611 36.11 4.10 19.33
N LEU A 612 36.34 2.78 19.30
CA LEU A 612 35.48 1.83 19.98
C LEU A 612 35.94 1.67 21.43
N ALA A 613 35.05 1.89 22.39
CA ALA A 613 35.38 1.84 23.82
C ALA A 613 34.35 1.04 24.62
N GLN A 614 34.83 0.38 25.68
CA GLN A 614 34.02 -0.15 26.77
C GLN A 614 34.21 0.74 28.02
N ALA A 615 33.45 0.47 29.09
CA ALA A 615 33.55 1.23 30.34
C ALA A 615 35.00 1.30 30.87
N ASN A 616 35.78 0.23 30.72
CA ASN A 616 37.18 0.15 31.17
C ASN A 616 38.13 1.12 30.44
N ASP A 617 37.79 1.51 29.22
CA ASP A 617 38.61 2.35 28.35
C ASP A 617 38.38 3.84 28.58
N LEU A 618 37.38 4.21 29.37
CA LEU A 618 37.03 5.59 29.67
C LEU A 618 37.35 5.95 31.13
N GLU A 619 37.81 7.17 31.35
CA GLU A 619 37.99 7.73 32.68
C GLU A 619 37.69 9.23 32.70
N ARG A 620 37.23 9.72 33.84
CA ARG A 620 37.06 11.14 34.07
C ARG A 620 38.38 11.79 34.44
N SER A 621 38.71 12.88 33.77
CA SER A 621 39.83 13.77 34.10
C SER A 621 39.32 15.20 34.26
N GLY A 622 39.03 15.58 35.51
CA GLY A 622 38.42 16.87 35.83
C GLY A 622 37.03 17.05 35.21
N ALA A 623 36.91 18.01 34.29
CA ALA A 623 35.67 18.34 33.56
C ALA A 623 35.58 17.67 32.17
N ARG A 624 36.38 16.63 31.92
CA ARG A 624 36.46 15.93 30.63
C ARG A 624 36.45 14.42 30.83
N ILE A 625 36.10 13.70 29.76
CA ILE A 625 36.31 12.25 29.64
C ILE A 625 37.52 12.01 28.75
N VAL A 626 38.34 11.02 29.11
CA VAL A 626 39.55 10.65 28.37
C VAL A 626 39.45 9.17 27.98
N HIS A 627 39.84 8.86 26.75
CA HIS A 627 40.00 7.48 26.29
C HIS A 627 41.39 6.97 26.66
N ARG A 628 41.46 6.13 27.70
CA ARG A 628 42.69 5.67 28.37
C ARG A 628 43.71 5.06 27.42
N PRO A 629 43.35 4.18 26.46
CA PRO A 629 44.33 3.59 25.55
C PRO A 629 45.08 4.61 24.68
N THR A 630 44.45 5.76 24.38
CA THR A 630 45.00 6.79 23.47
C THR A 630 45.37 8.09 24.17
N SER A 631 44.99 8.25 25.43
CA SER A 631 45.06 9.50 26.20
C SER A 631 44.40 10.72 25.53
N ARG A 632 43.50 10.50 24.55
CA ARG A 632 42.76 11.57 23.87
C ARG A 632 41.56 11.99 24.71
N GLN A 633 41.32 13.30 24.79
CA GLN A 633 40.07 13.84 25.28
C GLN A 633 38.93 13.39 24.36
N VAL A 634 37.82 12.97 24.94
CA VAL A 634 36.61 12.56 24.22
C VAL A 634 35.63 13.74 24.19
N ASP A 635 35.22 14.15 22.99
CA ASP A 635 34.29 15.26 22.78
C ASP A 635 32.85 14.77 22.55
N VAL A 636 32.69 13.59 21.94
CA VAL A 636 31.39 12.96 21.67
C VAL A 636 31.41 11.48 22.06
N ILE A 637 30.35 11.00 22.69
CA ILE A 637 30.12 9.58 22.97
C ILE A 637 28.84 9.15 22.26
N TYR A 638 28.98 8.28 21.26
CA TYR A 638 27.88 7.51 20.67
C TYR A 638 27.58 6.28 21.55
N VAL A 639 26.59 6.41 22.41
CA VAL A 639 26.12 5.42 23.38
C VAL A 639 25.36 4.29 22.66
N ARG A 640 25.90 3.07 22.75
CA ARG A 640 25.33 1.83 22.17
C ARG A 640 25.31 0.70 23.19
N LEU A 641 24.55 0.93 24.27
CA LEU A 641 24.43 0.04 25.41
C LEU A 641 23.08 -0.69 25.41
N ASP A 642 23.04 -1.90 25.99
CA ASP A 642 21.83 -2.67 26.27
C ASP A 642 21.14 -2.15 27.56
N ASP A 643 21.94 -1.77 28.56
CA ASP A 643 21.50 -1.25 29.85
C ASP A 643 21.56 0.30 29.91
N GLN A 644 21.22 0.89 31.06
CA GLN A 644 21.25 2.33 31.23
C GLN A 644 22.68 2.83 31.38
N LEU A 645 22.99 3.95 30.72
CA LEU A 645 24.31 4.60 30.82
C LEU A 645 24.72 4.85 32.28
N ILE A 646 23.80 5.27 33.15
CA ILE A 646 24.08 5.57 34.55
C ILE A 646 24.54 4.36 35.36
N ASP A 647 24.19 3.15 34.90
CA ASP A 647 24.49 1.88 35.55
C ASP A 647 25.82 1.28 35.05
N GLU A 648 26.44 1.87 34.03
CA GLU A 648 27.73 1.38 33.51
C GLU A 648 28.86 1.53 34.53
N ARG A 649 29.59 0.44 34.73
CA ARG A 649 30.72 0.33 35.66
C ARG A 649 31.93 -0.28 34.96
N ALA A 650 33.12 0.20 35.31
CA ALA A 650 34.37 -0.48 34.95
C ALA A 650 34.64 -1.67 35.89
N ASP A 651 35.52 -2.58 35.48
CA ASP A 651 35.92 -3.78 36.23
C ASP A 651 36.56 -3.44 37.60
N ASP A 652 37.15 -2.25 37.69
CA ASP A 652 37.71 -1.69 38.93
C ASP A 652 36.68 -0.91 39.76
N CYS A 653 35.38 -1.12 39.49
CA CYS A 653 34.23 -0.54 40.15
C CYS A 653 34.06 0.99 39.98
N ARG A 654 34.80 1.64 39.07
CA ARG A 654 34.55 3.06 38.74
C ARG A 654 33.16 3.24 38.14
N GLU A 655 32.46 4.28 38.60
CA GLU A 655 31.12 4.63 38.12
C GLU A 655 31.18 5.45 36.83
N VAL A 656 31.78 4.87 35.79
CA VAL A 656 32.05 5.52 34.50
C VAL A 656 30.80 6.14 33.90
N GLY A 657 29.66 5.46 34.01
CA GLY A 657 28.36 5.97 33.59
C GLY A 657 27.95 7.29 34.27
N ALA A 658 28.10 7.36 35.59
CA ALA A 658 27.79 8.53 36.39
C ALA A 658 28.75 9.69 36.09
N ASP A 659 30.03 9.38 35.94
CA ASP A 659 31.06 10.34 35.54
C ASP A 659 30.78 10.95 34.16
N ILE A 660 30.44 10.13 33.17
CA ILE A 660 30.06 10.59 31.82
C ILE A 660 28.86 11.53 31.90
N LEU A 661 27.82 11.16 32.66
CA LEU A 661 26.61 11.97 32.77
C LEU A 661 26.87 13.31 33.48
N GLU A 662 27.71 13.32 34.52
CA GLU A 662 28.09 14.57 35.20
C GLU A 662 28.89 15.50 34.29
N VAL A 663 29.85 14.95 33.54
CA VAL A 663 30.63 15.73 32.56
C VAL A 663 29.73 16.23 31.42
N ALA A 664 28.79 15.42 30.94
CA ALA A 664 27.83 15.82 29.92
C ALA A 664 26.88 16.93 30.40
N ALA A 665 26.39 16.83 31.65
CA ALA A 665 25.57 17.87 32.27
C ALA A 665 26.30 19.23 32.37
N ALA A 666 27.62 19.20 32.54
CA ALA A 666 28.47 20.40 32.54
C ALA A 666 28.90 20.87 31.12
N GLY A 667 28.48 20.18 30.06
CA GLY A 667 28.85 20.49 28.67
C GLY A 667 30.26 20.04 28.28
N GLY A 668 30.89 19.16 29.06
CA GLY A 668 32.25 18.67 28.81
C GLY A 668 32.36 17.58 27.75
N VAL A 669 31.26 16.88 27.44
CA VAL A 669 31.13 15.84 26.40
C VAL A 669 29.70 15.81 25.85
N LYS A 670 29.52 15.60 24.54
CA LYS A 670 28.20 15.42 23.89
C LYS A 670 27.82 13.94 23.88
N LEU A 671 26.55 13.63 24.12
CA LEU A 671 26.02 12.26 24.06
C LEU A 671 25.14 12.10 22.82
N ILE A 672 25.31 11.00 22.11
CA ILE A 672 24.48 10.58 20.97
C ILE A 672 24.09 9.12 21.22
N ASN A 673 22.85 8.68 21.15
CA ASN A 673 21.73 9.47 21.60
C ASN A 673 21.83 9.72 23.12
N ALA A 674 21.19 10.79 23.59
CA ALA A 674 21.11 11.11 25.02
C ALA A 674 20.30 10.04 25.78
N PRO A 675 20.59 9.80 27.08
CA PRO A 675 19.78 8.92 27.92
C PRO A 675 18.35 9.46 28.07
N GLY A 676 17.39 8.57 28.34
CA GLY A 676 16.00 8.94 28.58
C GLY A 676 15.09 9.04 27.35
N ASN A 677 15.59 8.73 26.16
CA ASN A 677 14.76 8.75 24.94
C ASN A 677 13.67 7.68 24.90
N GLY A 678 13.66 6.77 25.87
CA GLY A 678 12.68 5.70 25.96
C GLY A 678 11.24 6.18 26.18
N VAL A 679 11.05 7.43 26.59
CA VAL A 679 9.73 8.06 26.65
C VAL A 679 9.20 8.41 25.25
N GLY A 680 10.06 8.73 24.28
CA GLY A 680 9.65 9.13 22.94
C GLY A 680 9.34 7.95 22.01
N ASP A 681 9.92 6.78 22.27
CA ASP A 681 9.63 5.54 21.54
C ASP A 681 8.70 4.56 22.28
N ASP A 682 8.10 5.02 23.37
CA ASP A 682 7.13 4.23 24.10
C ASP A 682 5.86 3.99 23.26
N LYS A 683 5.30 2.77 23.32
CA LYS A 683 4.16 2.40 22.48
C LYS A 683 2.88 3.15 22.81
N ALA A 684 2.75 3.72 24.00
CA ALA A 684 1.66 4.64 24.32
C ALA A 684 1.89 6.01 23.68
N VAL A 685 3.12 6.55 23.78
CA VAL A 685 3.49 7.84 23.17
C VAL A 685 3.38 7.82 21.64
N TYR A 686 3.65 6.67 21.01
CA TYR A 686 3.44 6.43 19.58
C TYR A 686 2.06 6.92 19.09
N THR A 687 1.00 6.77 19.90
CA THR A 687 -0.37 7.18 19.54
C THR A 687 -0.57 8.69 19.49
N PHE A 688 0.32 9.47 20.11
CA PHE A 688 0.25 10.93 20.17
C PHE A 688 1.14 11.61 19.14
N VAL A 689 2.04 10.90 18.46
CA VAL A 689 2.97 11.50 17.49
C VAL A 689 2.28 12.34 16.40
N PRO A 690 1.11 11.94 15.84
CA PRO A 690 0.35 12.82 14.94
C PRO A 690 -0.02 14.17 15.55
N GLU A 691 -0.38 14.21 16.83
CA GLU A 691 -0.66 15.45 17.56
C GLU A 691 0.61 16.21 17.92
N LEU A 692 1.71 15.51 18.23
CA LEU A 692 3.02 16.14 18.46
C LEU A 692 3.52 16.86 17.21
N ILE A 693 3.33 16.29 16.02
CA ILE A 693 3.66 16.94 14.74
C ILE A 693 2.86 18.25 14.59
N ARG A 694 1.54 18.21 14.84
CA ARG A 694 0.70 19.42 14.78
C ARG A 694 1.11 20.45 15.81
N TYR A 695 1.38 20.02 17.03
CA TYR A 695 1.69 20.90 18.15
C TYR A 695 3.05 21.60 18.00
N TYR A 696 4.08 20.85 17.60
CA TYR A 696 5.44 21.39 17.53
C TYR A 696 5.80 22.01 16.18
N LEU A 697 5.22 21.53 15.09
CA LEU A 697 5.59 21.96 13.73
C LEU A 697 4.49 22.80 13.05
N ASP A 698 3.27 22.85 13.60
CA ASP A 698 2.09 23.42 12.92
C ASP A 698 1.82 22.77 11.53
N GLU A 699 2.16 21.49 11.42
CA GLU A 699 2.05 20.73 10.18
C GLU A 699 1.06 19.56 10.30
N ARG A 700 0.52 19.10 9.17
CA ARG A 700 -0.23 17.83 9.13
C ARG A 700 0.75 16.66 9.01
N PRO A 701 0.53 15.54 9.72
CA PRO A 701 1.34 14.33 9.55
C PRO A 701 1.31 13.84 8.10
N LEU A 702 2.49 13.64 7.52
CA LEU A 702 2.65 13.20 6.12
C LEU A 702 2.68 11.68 5.95
N LEU A 703 2.98 10.94 7.02
CA LEU A 703 2.95 9.48 7.05
C LEU A 703 1.93 9.00 8.07
N GLU A 704 1.14 8.01 7.67
CA GLU A 704 0.18 7.37 8.55
C GLU A 704 0.89 6.50 9.59
N SER A 705 0.37 6.50 10.80
CA SER A 705 0.67 5.49 11.82
C SER A 705 -0.33 4.33 11.71
N VAL A 706 0.08 3.13 12.09
CA VAL A 706 -0.83 2.01 12.29
C VAL A 706 -1.85 2.38 13.38
N PRO A 707 -3.18 2.26 13.13
CA PRO A 707 -4.18 2.52 14.15
C PRO A 707 -3.92 1.70 15.41
N THR A 708 -3.76 2.40 16.53
CA THR A 708 -3.31 1.83 17.80
C THR A 708 -4.21 2.30 18.93
N TYR A 709 -4.74 1.35 19.68
CA TYR A 709 -5.62 1.52 20.82
C TYR A 709 -4.83 1.42 22.13
N ARG A 710 -5.23 2.25 23.10
CA ARG A 710 -4.76 2.31 24.48
C ARG A 710 -5.87 1.76 25.40
N PRO A 711 -5.72 0.52 25.92
CA PRO A 711 -6.65 -0.03 26.89
C PRO A 711 -6.74 0.75 28.21
N SER A 712 -5.84 1.72 28.47
CA SER A 712 -6.01 2.69 29.56
C SER A 712 -7.25 3.55 29.38
N ASP A 713 -7.65 3.86 28.15
CA ASP A 713 -8.94 4.48 27.83
C ASP A 713 -10.08 3.45 27.97
N PRO A 714 -11.12 3.71 28.78
CA PRO A 714 -12.20 2.75 29.00
C PRO A 714 -13.00 2.36 27.75
N ALA A 715 -13.17 3.28 26.79
CA ALA A 715 -13.91 3.02 25.56
C ALA A 715 -13.09 2.16 24.62
N GLU A 716 -11.80 2.48 24.44
CA GLU A 716 -10.88 1.69 23.63
C GLU A 716 -10.63 0.31 24.25
N ARG A 717 -10.52 0.21 25.58
CA ARG A 717 -10.39 -1.08 26.29
C ARG A 717 -11.50 -2.06 25.93
N ARG A 718 -12.75 -1.59 25.87
CA ARG A 718 -13.89 -2.44 25.53
C ARG A 718 -13.74 -2.99 24.11
N ILE A 719 -13.37 -2.14 23.15
CA ILE A 719 -13.11 -2.54 21.76
C ILE A 719 -11.99 -3.58 21.73
N VAL A 720 -10.88 -3.32 22.41
CA VAL A 720 -9.72 -4.22 22.46
C VAL A 720 -10.13 -5.56 23.03
N LEU A 721 -10.77 -5.60 24.20
CA LEU A 721 -11.22 -6.83 24.82
C LEU A 721 -12.16 -7.60 23.89
N GLU A 722 -13.19 -6.97 23.31
CA GLU A 722 -14.12 -7.65 22.39
C GLU A 722 -13.40 -8.22 21.14
N ARG A 723 -12.37 -7.54 20.64
CA ARG A 723 -11.69 -7.87 19.37
C ARG A 723 -10.27 -8.45 19.51
N ILE A 724 -9.83 -8.92 20.68
CA ILE A 724 -8.43 -9.40 20.89
C ILE A 724 -7.96 -10.38 19.80
N GLY A 725 -8.80 -11.31 19.36
CA GLY A 725 -8.48 -12.28 18.31
C GLY A 725 -8.33 -11.68 16.90
N GLN A 726 -8.58 -10.38 16.74
CA GLN A 726 -8.49 -9.63 15.48
C GLN A 726 -7.38 -8.56 15.52
N LEU A 727 -6.69 -8.38 16.65
CA LEU A 727 -5.73 -7.31 16.89
C LEU A 727 -4.33 -7.86 17.17
N VAL A 728 -3.31 -7.01 17.01
CA VAL A 728 -1.95 -7.28 17.51
C VAL A 728 -1.79 -6.62 18.88
N THR A 729 -1.62 -7.39 19.94
CA THR A 729 -1.45 -6.82 21.30
C THR A 729 0.02 -6.86 21.71
N LYS A 730 0.53 -5.74 22.25
CA LYS A 730 1.94 -5.56 22.63
C LYS A 730 2.05 -4.94 24.02
N PRO A 731 3.05 -5.34 24.84
CA PRO A 731 3.33 -4.64 26.09
C PRO A 731 3.95 -3.28 25.81
N VAL A 732 3.57 -2.26 26.58
CA VAL A 732 4.06 -0.88 26.43
C VAL A 732 5.59 -0.82 26.54
N SER A 733 6.15 -1.34 27.64
CA SER A 733 7.57 -1.27 27.99
C SER A 733 8.48 -2.35 27.37
N GLY A 734 7.97 -3.21 26.48
CA GLY A 734 8.74 -4.33 25.92
C GLY A 734 9.65 -3.95 24.74
N PHE A 735 10.77 -4.65 24.57
CA PHE A 735 11.69 -4.53 23.42
C PHE A 735 11.62 -5.75 22.50
N GLY A 736 11.99 -5.56 21.23
CA GLY A 736 12.37 -6.65 20.33
C GLY A 736 11.29 -7.72 20.14
N GLY A 737 10.02 -7.32 20.09
CA GLY A 737 8.87 -8.20 19.84
C GLY A 737 8.48 -9.16 20.98
N THR A 738 9.15 -9.09 22.14
CA THR A 738 8.80 -9.91 23.30
C THR A 738 7.40 -9.55 23.81
N GLY A 739 6.55 -10.55 24.00
CA GLY A 739 5.19 -10.36 24.49
C GLY A 739 4.17 -9.93 23.44
N VAL A 740 4.55 -9.83 22.16
CA VAL A 740 3.62 -9.56 21.05
C VAL A 740 2.74 -10.80 20.79
N MET A 741 1.44 -10.59 20.61
CA MET A 741 0.51 -11.63 20.16
C MET A 741 -0.24 -11.13 18.92
N VAL A 742 -0.25 -11.95 17.87
CA VAL A 742 -1.01 -11.69 16.63
C VAL A 742 -2.33 -12.45 16.72
N GLY A 743 -3.42 -11.74 17.06
CA GLY A 743 -4.73 -12.32 17.34
C GLY A 743 -5.21 -13.35 16.31
N PRO A 744 -5.20 -13.04 15.00
CA PRO A 744 -5.70 -13.96 13.96
C PRO A 744 -4.93 -15.29 13.86
N SER A 745 -3.70 -15.35 14.37
CA SER A 745 -2.85 -16.54 14.36
C SER A 745 -2.76 -17.21 15.74
N ALA A 746 -3.34 -16.61 16.78
CA ALA A 746 -3.29 -17.10 18.14
C ALA A 746 -4.40 -18.12 18.40
N SER A 747 -4.10 -19.10 19.26
CA SER A 747 -5.08 -20.06 19.76
C SER A 747 -6.12 -19.40 20.68
N ALA A 748 -7.28 -20.03 20.82
CA ALA A 748 -8.32 -19.55 21.74
C ALA A 748 -7.83 -19.43 23.20
N ALA A 749 -6.90 -20.30 23.62
CA ALA A 749 -6.29 -20.26 24.95
C ALA A 749 -5.38 -19.03 25.13
N GLU A 750 -4.52 -18.75 24.15
CA GLU A 750 -3.65 -17.56 24.17
C GLU A 750 -4.47 -16.26 24.18
N ILE A 751 -5.55 -16.21 23.40
CA ILE A 751 -6.47 -15.07 23.38
C ILE A 751 -7.14 -14.86 24.75
N ALA A 752 -7.55 -15.94 25.43
CA ALA A 752 -8.16 -15.87 26.75
C ALA A 752 -7.18 -15.39 27.83
N GLU A 753 -5.95 -15.90 27.83
CA GLU A 753 -4.90 -15.44 28.76
C GLU A 753 -4.52 -13.98 28.49
N ARG A 754 -4.38 -13.58 27.22
CA ARG A 754 -4.12 -12.18 26.86
C ARG A 754 -5.23 -11.25 27.32
N ARG A 755 -6.49 -11.67 27.18
CA ARG A 755 -7.66 -10.94 27.67
C ARG A 755 -7.59 -10.68 29.16
N LYS A 756 -7.24 -11.71 29.93
CA LYS A 756 -7.08 -11.62 31.38
C LYS A 756 -5.94 -10.66 31.76
N ALA A 757 -4.80 -10.74 31.07
CA ALA A 757 -3.66 -9.87 31.31
C ALA A 757 -3.99 -8.38 31.03
N ILE A 758 -4.64 -8.08 29.91
CA ILE A 758 -5.05 -6.71 29.56
C ILE A 758 -6.11 -6.18 30.53
N ALA A 759 -7.07 -7.01 30.95
CA ALA A 759 -8.08 -6.59 31.92
C ALA A 759 -7.50 -6.32 33.32
N ALA A 760 -6.45 -7.04 33.71
CA ALA A 760 -5.80 -6.89 35.01
C ALA A 760 -4.95 -5.62 35.10
N ASP A 761 -4.23 -5.26 34.03
CA ASP A 761 -3.37 -4.09 33.99
C ASP A 761 -3.42 -3.40 32.62
N PRO A 762 -4.50 -2.67 32.31
CA PRO A 762 -4.72 -2.11 30.98
C PRO A 762 -3.68 -1.07 30.54
N GLY A 763 -3.06 -0.36 31.49
CA GLY A 763 -2.06 0.68 31.20
C GLY A 763 -0.75 0.12 30.64
N SER A 764 -0.47 -1.17 30.87
CA SER A 764 0.76 -1.84 30.41
C SER A 764 0.66 -2.41 28.99
N TRP A 765 -0.45 -2.18 28.27
CA TRP A 765 -0.69 -2.76 26.94
C TRP A 765 -1.07 -1.71 25.90
N VAL A 766 -0.81 -2.04 24.64
CA VAL A 766 -1.44 -1.43 23.47
C VAL A 766 -1.97 -2.51 22.55
N ALA A 767 -2.92 -2.16 21.70
CA ALA A 767 -3.42 -3.05 20.65
C ALA A 767 -3.43 -2.33 19.30
N GLN A 768 -2.93 -2.95 18.25
CA GLN A 768 -2.87 -2.38 16.90
C GLN A 768 -3.79 -3.14 15.95
N GLU A 769 -4.36 -2.45 14.97
CA GLU A 769 -5.02 -3.12 13.85
C GLU A 769 -4.02 -4.00 13.10
N VAL A 770 -4.47 -5.18 12.67
CA VAL A 770 -3.64 -6.08 11.86
C VAL A 770 -3.55 -5.51 10.45
N ILE A 771 -2.35 -5.12 10.04
CA ILE A 771 -2.09 -4.66 8.67
C ILE A 771 -1.71 -5.86 7.81
N ALA A 772 -2.39 -6.04 6.67
CA ALA A 772 -1.93 -6.95 5.63
C ALA A 772 -0.63 -6.40 5.04
N LEU A 773 0.50 -6.96 5.47
CA LEU A 773 1.84 -6.58 5.02
C LEU A 773 2.03 -6.96 3.56
N SER A 774 2.68 -6.08 2.78
CA SER A 774 3.18 -6.40 1.46
C SER A 774 4.07 -7.64 1.49
N THR A 775 4.19 -8.28 0.33
CA THR A 775 5.10 -9.42 0.16
C THR A 775 6.19 -9.09 -0.84
N HIS A 776 7.31 -9.78 -0.69
CA HIS A 776 8.40 -9.75 -1.65
C HIS A 776 8.80 -11.19 -1.96
N PRO A 777 9.23 -11.51 -3.21
CA PRO A 777 9.80 -12.80 -3.51
C PRO A 777 11.07 -13.03 -2.68
N THR A 778 11.14 -14.21 -2.07
CA THR A 778 12.26 -14.67 -1.25
C THR A 778 12.48 -16.13 -1.62
N PHE A 779 13.73 -16.53 -1.79
CA PHE A 779 14.04 -17.93 -2.00
C PHE A 779 13.70 -18.75 -0.74
N ASP A 780 13.35 -20.00 -0.92
CA ASP A 780 13.28 -20.98 0.16
C ASP A 780 14.68 -21.31 0.72
N ASP A 781 14.70 -22.06 1.82
CA ASP A 781 15.93 -22.36 2.56
C ASP A 781 16.95 -23.15 1.74
N ASP A 782 16.52 -23.86 0.69
CA ASP A 782 17.42 -24.57 -0.23
C ASP A 782 17.88 -23.70 -1.42
N GLY A 783 17.38 -22.47 -1.51
CA GLY A 783 17.77 -21.44 -2.46
C GLY A 783 17.24 -21.66 -3.88
N THR A 784 16.19 -22.47 -4.08
CA THR A 784 15.81 -22.93 -5.43
C THR A 784 14.48 -22.38 -5.93
N HIS A 785 13.54 -22.07 -5.05
CA HIS A 785 12.21 -21.62 -5.42
C HIS A 785 11.84 -20.30 -4.74
N LEU A 786 11.25 -19.39 -5.51
CA LEU A 786 10.72 -18.14 -4.99
C LEU A 786 9.35 -18.36 -4.34
N HIS A 787 9.19 -17.79 -3.15
CA HIS A 787 7.93 -17.72 -2.44
C HIS A 787 7.67 -16.29 -1.95
N PRO A 788 6.41 -15.84 -1.88
CA PRO A 788 6.10 -14.58 -1.23
C PRO A 788 6.39 -14.69 0.27
N ARG A 789 7.10 -13.70 0.82
CA ARG A 789 7.29 -13.50 2.25
C ARG A 789 6.92 -12.08 2.62
N HIS A 790 6.30 -11.91 3.79
CA HIS A 790 5.99 -10.57 4.29
C HIS A 790 7.29 -9.84 4.61
N VAL A 791 7.35 -8.56 4.26
CA VAL A 791 8.53 -7.73 4.49
C VAL A 791 8.16 -6.44 5.22
N ASP A 792 9.13 -5.91 5.96
CA ASP A 792 9.07 -4.56 6.49
C ASP A 792 10.36 -3.79 6.15
N LEU A 793 10.40 -2.51 6.49
CA LEU A 793 11.52 -1.63 6.23
C LEU A 793 11.90 -0.90 7.53
N ARG A 794 13.17 -0.90 7.92
CA ARG A 794 13.70 0.04 8.91
C ARG A 794 14.53 1.09 8.21
N ALA A 795 14.10 2.35 8.30
CA ALA A 795 14.84 3.51 7.79
C ALA A 795 15.41 4.33 8.94
N PHE A 796 16.45 5.11 8.68
CA PHE A 796 17.16 5.88 9.71
C PHE A 796 17.14 7.37 9.36
N VAL A 797 16.80 8.22 10.32
CA VAL A 797 16.94 9.68 10.19
C VAL A 797 18.07 10.16 11.10
N PHE A 798 18.93 11.00 10.55
CA PHE A 798 19.98 11.67 11.28
C PHE A 798 19.64 13.16 11.44
N LEU A 799 19.82 13.66 12.66
CA LEU A 799 19.55 15.05 13.03
C LEU A 799 20.83 15.72 13.50
N THR A 800 21.06 16.95 13.06
CA THR A 800 22.01 17.88 13.68
C THR A 800 21.31 18.99 14.46
N GLY A 801 19.99 19.11 14.30
CA GLY A 801 19.12 20.06 14.96
C GLY A 801 17.64 19.78 14.69
N THR A 802 16.80 20.81 14.73
CA THR A 802 15.33 20.69 14.61
C THR A 802 14.75 21.45 13.42
N GLU A 803 15.57 22.15 12.65
CA GLU A 803 15.13 22.78 11.40
C GLU A 803 15.04 21.74 10.26
N PRO A 804 14.27 22.01 9.18
CA PRO A 804 14.07 21.04 8.11
C PRO A 804 15.37 20.60 7.40
N ASP A 805 16.32 21.51 7.25
CA ASP A 805 17.64 21.28 6.62
C ASP A 805 18.65 20.59 7.56
N GLU A 806 18.32 20.47 8.84
CA GLU A 806 19.12 19.77 9.85
C GLU A 806 18.65 18.33 10.07
N ALA A 807 17.71 17.85 9.26
CA ALA A 807 17.16 16.50 9.31
C ALA A 807 17.31 15.78 7.97
N GLN A 808 18.00 14.64 7.96
CA GLN A 808 18.24 13.88 6.74
C GLN A 808 17.88 12.40 6.89
N LEU A 809 17.23 11.84 5.88
CA LEU A 809 17.03 10.39 5.78
C LEU A 809 18.34 9.75 5.30
N ALA A 810 18.85 8.78 6.05
CA ALA A 810 20.07 8.07 5.70
C ALA A 810 19.89 7.31 4.38
N HIS A 811 20.89 7.32 3.49
CA HIS A 811 20.87 6.65 2.19
C HIS A 811 20.98 5.11 2.27
N VAL A 812 20.34 4.52 3.27
CA VAL A 812 20.30 3.09 3.53
C VAL A 812 19.07 2.76 4.38
N ALA A 813 18.54 1.57 4.17
CA ALA A 813 17.47 1.00 4.98
C ALA A 813 17.65 -0.52 5.08
N VAL A 814 17.02 -1.11 6.10
CA VAL A 814 17.08 -2.55 6.37
C VAL A 814 15.74 -3.14 5.98
N THR A 815 15.74 -4.09 5.06
CA THR A 815 14.55 -4.90 4.80
C THR A 815 14.64 -6.17 5.62
N ARG A 816 13.60 -6.48 6.41
CA ARG A 816 13.45 -7.77 7.08
C ARG A 816 12.36 -8.57 6.41
N ALA A 817 12.55 -9.88 6.31
CA ALA A 817 11.62 -10.82 5.70
C ALA A 817 11.17 -11.87 6.71
N ALA A 818 9.85 -12.08 6.79
CA ALA A 818 9.26 -13.06 7.68
C ALA A 818 9.55 -14.49 7.21
N PRO A 819 9.66 -15.46 8.15
CA PRO A 819 9.67 -16.88 7.82
C PRO A 819 8.40 -17.34 7.08
N PRO A 820 8.40 -18.56 6.52
CA PRO A 820 7.22 -19.15 5.91
C PRO A 820 6.02 -19.18 6.88
N GLY A 821 4.85 -18.70 6.42
CA GLY A 821 3.58 -18.85 7.15
C GLY A 821 3.34 -17.85 8.29
N THR A 822 4.24 -16.89 8.52
CA THR A 822 4.08 -15.86 9.55
C THR A 822 4.21 -14.45 8.98
N MET A 823 3.62 -13.46 9.67
CA MET A 823 3.80 -12.03 9.41
C MET A 823 4.86 -11.40 10.32
N VAL A 824 5.44 -12.18 11.24
CA VAL A 824 6.44 -11.67 12.18
C VAL A 824 7.81 -11.69 11.50
N VAL A 825 8.29 -10.49 11.19
CA VAL A 825 9.56 -10.21 10.50
C VAL A 825 10.77 -10.08 11.46
N ASN A 826 10.54 -10.21 12.76
CA ASN A 826 11.58 -9.98 13.75
C ASN A 826 12.67 -11.06 13.71
N SER A 827 13.93 -10.64 13.68
CA SER A 827 15.10 -11.53 13.66
C SER A 827 15.16 -12.47 14.86
N SER A 828 14.64 -12.06 16.04
CA SER A 828 14.59 -12.93 17.22
C SER A 828 13.63 -14.13 17.10
N GLN A 829 12.76 -14.12 16.07
CA GLN A 829 11.82 -15.19 15.75
C GLN A 829 12.08 -15.80 14.36
N GLY A 830 13.33 -15.72 13.88
CA GLY A 830 13.77 -16.34 12.63
C GLY A 830 13.60 -15.48 11.37
N GLY A 831 13.24 -14.20 11.51
CA GLY A 831 13.20 -13.25 10.38
C GLY A 831 14.56 -13.07 9.71
N GLY A 832 14.60 -13.16 8.38
CA GLY A 832 15.77 -12.89 7.56
C GLY A 832 15.86 -11.43 7.13
N ALA A 833 16.90 -11.11 6.37
CA ALA A 833 17.14 -9.78 5.79
C ALA A 833 17.30 -9.83 4.28
N LYS A 834 17.09 -8.69 3.65
CA LYS A 834 17.33 -8.45 2.23
C LYS A 834 18.10 -7.15 2.06
N ASP A 835 18.91 -7.11 1.01
CA ASP A 835 19.44 -5.84 0.54
C ASP A 835 18.28 -4.92 0.11
N THR A 836 18.40 -3.64 0.42
CA THR A 836 17.41 -2.61 0.06
C THR A 836 18.01 -1.65 -0.94
N TRP A 837 17.55 -1.73 -2.19
CA TRP A 837 17.98 -0.91 -3.31
C TRP A 837 17.12 0.35 -3.39
N ILE A 838 17.68 1.44 -2.90
CA ILE A 838 17.04 2.76 -2.96
C ILE A 838 17.42 3.40 -4.29
N VAL A 839 16.42 3.76 -5.09
CA VAL A 839 16.62 4.49 -6.35
C VAL A 839 16.42 5.98 -6.08
N ALA A 840 17.34 6.82 -6.55
CA ALA A 840 17.21 8.27 -6.56
C ALA A 840 17.39 8.81 -7.98
N GLY A 841 16.68 9.89 -8.31
CA GLY A 841 16.81 10.57 -9.61
C GLY A 841 18.09 11.39 -9.71
N ASP A 842 18.32 11.93 -10.91
CA ASP A 842 19.57 12.61 -11.32
C ASP A 842 19.97 13.83 -10.47
N VAL A 843 19.13 14.29 -9.54
CA VAL A 843 19.44 15.41 -8.62
C VAL A 843 20.64 15.09 -7.71
N VAL A 844 20.83 13.82 -7.31
CA VAL A 844 22.02 13.41 -6.53
C VAL A 844 23.27 13.28 -7.43
N ALA A 845 23.10 13.18 -8.76
CA ALA A 845 24.21 13.13 -9.70
C ALA A 845 24.86 14.51 -9.93
N GLU A 846 24.15 15.63 -9.71
CA GLU A 846 24.76 16.96 -9.73
C GLU A 846 25.66 17.19 -8.51
N GLU A 847 25.33 16.64 -7.34
CA GLU A 847 26.24 16.60 -6.19
C GLU A 847 27.50 15.74 -6.49
N ARG A 848 27.37 14.65 -7.28
CA ARG A 848 28.52 13.85 -7.75
C ARG A 848 29.50 14.67 -8.60
N SER A 849 29.00 15.65 -9.36
CA SER A 849 29.84 16.55 -10.19
C SER A 849 30.58 17.58 -9.34
N GLN A 850 29.97 18.08 -8.27
CA GLN A 850 30.55 19.15 -7.45
C GLN A 850 31.52 18.62 -6.38
N THR A 851 31.22 17.47 -5.76
CA THR A 851 32.11 16.84 -4.76
C THR A 851 33.31 16.13 -5.40
N GLY A 852 33.13 15.51 -6.58
CA GLY A 852 34.24 14.89 -7.33
C GLY A 852 35.28 15.89 -7.85
N ALA A 853 34.88 17.13 -8.13
CA ALA A 853 35.79 18.20 -8.56
C ALA A 853 36.56 18.83 -7.39
N ALA A 854 36.03 18.79 -6.17
CA ALA A 854 36.68 19.37 -4.98
C ALA A 854 37.80 18.49 -4.39
N CYS A 855 37.76 17.16 -4.62
CA CYS A 855 38.83 16.25 -4.19
C CYS A 855 39.99 16.10 -5.19
N ALA A 856 39.91 16.77 -6.35
CA ALA A 856 40.94 16.72 -7.40
C ALA A 856 41.67 18.06 -7.62
N ALA A 857 41.56 19.02 -6.68
CA ALA A 857 42.21 20.33 -6.74
C ALA A 857 43.21 20.55 -5.59
#